data_AF-A0A066WTY4-F1
#
_entry.id   AF-A0A066WTY4-F1
#
_cell.length_a   1.000
_cell.length_b   1.000
_cell.length_c   1.000
_cell.angle_alpha   90.00
_cell.angle_beta   90.00
_cell.angle_gamma   90.00
#
_symmetry.space_group_name_H-M   'P 1'
#
loop_
_entity.id
_entity.type
_entity.pdbx_description
1 polymer ?
#
loop_
_entity_poly.entity_id
_entity_poly.type
_entity_poly.pdbx_seq_one_letter_code
_entity_poly.pdbx_strand_id
1 'polypeptide(L)'
;METSNVRDSRLLVRLYSFDAEERNPPGSEAHALAHVLTEGQERRSAAIDPWRRFFEPQDQSENSNGLIDKILGVETAALKEKWIKFRESCPDAERLDLSMSRPTMKGAVDTVQAVQKTWESQRQNGRLNKAKRFFHKFCGTLNSHKLMMTVLPSGNEYVSIFTGALNVIIHASANHEKIVEGLSDALCTIGEYVSDCAIDQELFRTEDMQNLITDLYSHIFLFLTTVMDWMMKKRRRRLLDSFNEDFVTVFEDDMEKIRTITNRIRSLAEQSSRAEARSARLTLEELARDVRVGLEGERRHQAEMRYHAEGIRRDQERNSNIWSFEKRQQLADSIVDLLEDRALGWLERVGGLHSLSRQPQLNPTVALSLVQPFSYTSEEVALNSRLLEDYFDRDRVRLPADSFNPVMVSPEILRNISEWAKAPAPNFIWLDGKPMQCDDFDNPITMVAAKVISLAEQLQTPIMSHFCELRRGQKLRLGNGSKEEQALVGMVYSLIRQLVELLPPVFEASSDFSAEKFNSLDGTIQSWRTALSVLTDLAGSMPGPVFCIVDGLHWFNDRSTDNCLTEFIRVLRGGRLKVLLSTTGRSVVLRNEIPRSETLTMRTITLVSSFAYLALLGGLAIGSPTRQGNLSSFLTVETSNGPITGHLASNSSSVLEYLGIPYVKPPIGNLRFALPEPFTSNKSFHASKFGFDCPLSPSPQVNYPDMTPQAQRIIDYFASSAGTPQSEDCLTLNIWTRRSTNKARSSKNPVIVFFYGGRFAIGNTNSPFYNGKYFAAAQDVVVVTVNYRLNIFGFPGAPGQPQNLGLRDQRAAVEWVRDNIAGFGGDPTKIIIAGQSSGGVAVDYWSYAYTEDPIVTGLIAPSGNVFSFPINSPGVPERNWNAVAAAVNCLNATDIMACMRTRKWEDIKKAAAAVRPTSSSSVLRAIPPFYPTVDNEIVFPDYVSLTKAGKSSSLPVLFGNNNNEDGYYRIPAYGNGVVPTSDQVASFLLESFTCPNSYQAKARRERGVSTWVYRYFGDWDNTRLFPTSGAYHGVDLHMIFGASEDVSGIAPSVPQKQTTALMQKVWATFANDPLDGLSSVIGWPKFDPSEESLILLAFENNPEPQFVKPGVYDAPCSTITMGALATPTSA
;
A
#
# COMPACT_ATOMS: atom_id res chain seq x y z
N MET A 1 -24.99 -11.51 -43.37
CA MET A 1 -24.46 -10.17 -43.03
C MET A 1 -25.58 -9.39 -42.38
N GLU A 2 -25.73 -9.53 -41.06
CA GLU A 2 -26.50 -8.62 -40.21
C GLU A 2 -26.35 -9.08 -38.75
N THR A 3 -26.35 -8.11 -37.84
CA THR A 3 -26.47 -8.18 -36.37
C THR A 3 -25.20 -8.35 -35.51
N SER A 4 -24.62 -7.20 -35.10
CA SER A 4 -24.08 -7.02 -33.73
C SER A 4 -24.07 -5.57 -33.20
N ASN A 5 -24.62 -4.56 -33.90
CA ASN A 5 -24.41 -3.14 -33.54
C ASN A 5 -25.63 -2.38 -32.94
N VAL A 6 -26.56 -3.08 -32.29
CA VAL A 6 -27.83 -2.45 -31.86
C VAL A 6 -27.81 -1.88 -30.43
N ARG A 7 -26.86 -2.26 -29.56
CA ARG A 7 -26.78 -1.69 -28.19
C ARG A 7 -26.03 -0.36 -28.11
N ASP A 8 -24.99 -0.17 -28.92
CA ASP A 8 -24.24 1.10 -28.97
C ASP A 8 -24.97 2.21 -29.73
N SER A 9 -25.78 1.84 -30.74
CA SER A 9 -26.54 2.82 -31.51
C SER A 9 -27.59 3.55 -30.69
N ARG A 10 -28.16 2.96 -29.63
CA ARG A 10 -29.09 3.69 -28.73
C ARG A 10 -28.40 4.72 -27.86
N LEU A 11 -27.19 4.43 -27.37
CA LEU A 11 -26.42 5.36 -26.54
C LEU A 11 -25.85 6.48 -27.40
N LEU A 12 -25.36 6.14 -28.59
CA LEU A 12 -24.90 7.10 -29.61
C LEU A 12 -26.04 7.97 -30.11
N VAL A 13 -27.21 7.43 -30.43
CA VAL A 13 -28.39 8.23 -30.82
C VAL A 13 -28.82 9.17 -29.68
N ARG A 14 -28.67 8.76 -28.42
CA ARG A 14 -29.00 9.60 -27.26
C ARG A 14 -28.00 10.74 -27.09
N LEU A 15 -26.70 10.46 -27.15
CA LEU A 15 -25.63 11.45 -27.11
C LEU A 15 -25.72 12.42 -28.30
N TYR A 16 -26.00 11.91 -29.50
CA TYR A 16 -26.14 12.71 -30.71
C TYR A 16 -27.41 13.56 -30.70
N SER A 17 -28.51 13.09 -30.08
CA SER A 17 -29.75 13.87 -29.95
C SER A 17 -29.58 15.04 -28.98
N PHE A 18 -28.90 14.82 -27.84
CA PHE A 18 -28.59 15.90 -26.89
C PHE A 18 -27.60 16.92 -27.48
N ASP A 19 -26.54 16.45 -28.14
CA ASP A 19 -25.53 17.31 -28.79
C ASP A 19 -26.13 18.06 -30.00
N ALA A 20 -27.13 17.49 -30.69
CA ALA A 20 -27.88 18.17 -31.74
C ALA A 20 -28.92 19.17 -31.20
N GLU A 21 -29.48 18.95 -30.02
CA GLU A 21 -30.41 19.86 -29.35
C GLU A 21 -29.67 21.12 -28.85
N GLU A 22 -28.42 20.98 -28.38
CA GLU A 22 -27.54 22.09 -27.95
C GLU A 22 -26.97 22.90 -29.12
N ARG A 23 -26.67 22.26 -30.26
CA ARG A 23 -26.00 22.93 -31.39
C ARG A 23 -26.95 23.59 -32.40
N ASN A 24 -28.23 23.22 -32.42
CA ASN A 24 -29.20 23.74 -33.39
C ASN A 24 -30.08 24.84 -32.79
N PRO A 25 -30.37 25.93 -33.53
CA PRO A 25 -31.21 27.02 -33.03
C PRO A 25 -32.64 26.55 -32.66
N PRO A 26 -33.24 27.11 -31.58
CA PRO A 26 -34.62 26.82 -31.20
C PRO A 26 -35.58 27.12 -32.35
N GLY A 27 -36.40 26.14 -32.73
CA GLY A 27 -37.42 26.28 -33.80
C GLY A 27 -37.03 25.71 -35.17
N SER A 28 -35.85 25.12 -35.33
CA SER A 28 -35.49 24.36 -36.54
C SER A 28 -36.15 22.97 -36.57
N GLU A 29 -36.43 22.42 -37.76
CA GLU A 29 -37.03 21.07 -37.90
C GLU A 29 -36.18 19.98 -37.23
N ALA A 30 -34.85 20.14 -37.22
CA ALA A 30 -33.93 19.22 -36.54
C ALA A 30 -34.02 19.30 -35.01
N HIS A 31 -34.21 20.50 -34.44
CA HIS A 31 -34.43 20.70 -33.00
C HIS A 31 -35.81 20.18 -32.57
N ALA A 32 -36.85 20.39 -33.38
CA ALA A 32 -38.19 19.85 -33.12
C ALA A 32 -38.22 18.31 -33.15
N LEU A 33 -37.47 17.68 -34.07
CA LEU A 33 -37.36 16.23 -34.15
C LEU A 33 -36.57 15.64 -32.96
N ALA A 34 -35.49 16.30 -32.52
CA ALA A 34 -34.72 15.91 -31.34
C ALA A 34 -35.56 16.00 -30.07
N HIS A 35 -36.26 17.12 -29.84
CA HIS A 35 -37.09 17.34 -28.66
C HIS A 35 -38.26 16.35 -28.57
N VAL A 36 -38.89 15.98 -29.69
CA VAL A 36 -39.96 14.96 -29.75
C VAL A 36 -39.43 13.56 -29.43
N LEU A 37 -38.19 13.23 -29.82
CA LEU A 37 -37.54 11.96 -29.48
C LEU A 37 -37.14 11.89 -28.00
N THR A 38 -36.72 13.00 -27.41
CA THR A 38 -36.36 13.10 -25.98
C THR A 38 -37.60 13.06 -25.08
N GLU A 39 -38.65 13.85 -25.35
CA GLU A 39 -39.93 13.80 -24.61
C GLU A 39 -40.63 12.44 -24.73
N GLY A 40 -40.55 11.80 -25.90
CA GLY A 40 -41.12 10.47 -26.13
C GLY A 40 -40.47 9.35 -25.29
N GLN A 41 -39.21 9.53 -24.88
CA GLN A 41 -38.50 8.60 -24.00
C GLN A 41 -38.63 8.97 -22.52
N GLU A 42 -38.67 10.25 -22.17
CA GLU A 42 -38.86 10.68 -20.77
C GLU A 42 -40.24 10.31 -20.24
N ARG A 43 -41.30 10.48 -21.04
CA ARG A 43 -42.66 10.02 -20.68
C ARG A 43 -42.77 8.50 -20.52
N ARG A 44 -41.87 7.71 -21.12
CA ARG A 44 -41.79 6.24 -20.91
C ARG A 44 -41.05 5.85 -19.63
N SER A 45 -40.17 6.71 -19.13
CA SER A 45 -39.33 6.45 -17.94
C SER A 45 -39.96 6.90 -16.62
N ALA A 46 -40.86 7.88 -16.64
CA ALA A 46 -41.42 8.49 -15.42
C ALA A 46 -42.62 7.75 -14.79
N ALA A 47 -43.15 6.68 -15.40
CA ALA A 47 -44.46 6.17 -15.02
C ALA A 47 -44.51 4.87 -14.18
N ILE A 48 -43.46 4.03 -14.02
CA ILE A 48 -43.65 2.71 -13.39
C ILE A 48 -42.44 2.24 -12.55
N ASP A 49 -42.72 1.94 -11.28
CA ASP A 49 -41.83 1.34 -10.28
C ASP A 49 -41.26 -0.01 -10.81
N PRO A 50 -39.95 -0.12 -11.15
CA PRO A 50 -39.42 -1.21 -11.98
C PRO A 50 -39.66 -2.63 -11.46
N TRP A 51 -39.62 -2.85 -10.13
CA TRP A 51 -39.88 -4.16 -9.53
C TRP A 51 -41.37 -4.51 -9.47
N ARG A 52 -42.28 -3.54 -9.23
CA ARG A 52 -43.74 -3.81 -9.22
C ARG A 52 -44.25 -4.25 -10.59
N ARG A 53 -43.70 -3.66 -11.66
CA ARG A 53 -44.00 -3.97 -13.06
C ARG A 53 -43.76 -5.44 -13.42
N PHE A 54 -42.90 -6.12 -12.66
CA PHE A 54 -42.56 -7.53 -12.84
C PHE A 54 -43.50 -8.48 -12.08
N PHE A 55 -44.35 -7.99 -11.18
CA PHE A 55 -45.29 -8.80 -10.37
C PHE A 55 -46.75 -8.66 -10.81
N GLU A 56 -47.06 -7.72 -11.70
CA GLU A 56 -48.36 -7.59 -12.37
C GLU A 56 -48.34 -8.31 -13.75
N PRO A 57 -49.49 -8.79 -14.29
CA PRO A 57 -49.54 -9.46 -15.58
C PRO A 57 -49.19 -8.47 -16.71
N GLN A 58 -48.32 -8.86 -17.65
CA GLN A 58 -48.02 -8.05 -18.85
C GLN A 58 -48.54 -8.71 -20.13
N ASP A 59 -49.01 -7.86 -21.05
CA ASP A 59 -49.31 -8.24 -22.44
C ASP A 59 -48.03 -8.66 -23.17
N GLN A 60 -48.10 -9.77 -23.91
CA GLN A 60 -46.99 -10.44 -24.58
C GLN A 60 -46.48 -9.71 -25.83
N SER A 61 -46.24 -8.40 -25.77
CA SER A 61 -45.76 -7.64 -26.92
C SER A 61 -44.66 -6.65 -26.57
N GLU A 62 -43.48 -7.14 -26.21
CA GLU A 62 -42.23 -6.39 -26.46
C GLU A 62 -41.04 -7.35 -26.57
N ASN A 63 -40.50 -7.43 -27.79
CA ASN A 63 -39.47 -8.38 -28.24
C ASN A 63 -38.16 -8.28 -27.43
N SER A 64 -37.96 -9.19 -26.47
CA SER A 64 -36.62 -9.52 -25.95
C SER A 64 -35.88 -10.40 -26.98
N ASN A 65 -35.02 -9.79 -27.79
CA ASN A 65 -34.33 -10.45 -28.90
C ASN A 65 -33.07 -11.25 -28.50
N GLY A 66 -32.84 -11.53 -27.21
CA GLY A 66 -31.70 -12.33 -26.73
C GLY A 66 -32.08 -13.79 -26.43
N LEU A 67 -31.28 -14.75 -26.89
CA LEU A 67 -31.48 -16.18 -26.60
C LEU A 67 -31.38 -16.50 -25.09
N ILE A 68 -30.48 -15.82 -24.38
CA ILE A 68 -30.28 -15.94 -22.92
C ILE A 68 -31.52 -15.49 -22.14
N ASP A 69 -32.07 -14.32 -22.48
CA ASP A 69 -33.30 -13.81 -21.84
C ASP A 69 -34.52 -14.69 -22.14
N LYS A 70 -34.53 -15.42 -23.26
CA LYS A 70 -35.56 -16.43 -23.54
C LYS A 70 -35.41 -17.69 -22.68
N ILE A 71 -34.18 -18.19 -22.49
CA ILE A 71 -33.92 -19.40 -21.69
C ILE A 71 -34.17 -19.14 -20.20
N LEU A 72 -33.51 -18.13 -19.63
CA LEU A 72 -33.75 -17.72 -18.25
C LEU A 72 -35.18 -17.19 -18.05
N GLY A 73 -35.74 -16.52 -19.05
CA GLY A 73 -37.11 -16.00 -18.99
C GLY A 73 -38.16 -17.09 -18.80
N VAL A 74 -37.99 -18.28 -19.40
CA VAL A 74 -38.90 -19.42 -19.20
C VAL A 74 -38.84 -19.93 -17.76
N GLU A 75 -37.64 -20.19 -17.24
CA GLU A 75 -37.47 -20.69 -15.86
C GLU A 75 -37.83 -19.62 -14.82
N THR A 76 -37.55 -18.36 -15.11
CA THR A 76 -37.94 -17.21 -14.28
C THR A 76 -39.45 -17.02 -14.26
N ALA A 77 -40.13 -17.19 -15.40
CA ALA A 77 -41.58 -17.16 -15.48
C ALA A 77 -42.21 -18.34 -14.73
N ALA A 78 -41.65 -19.54 -14.85
CA ALA A 78 -42.07 -20.73 -14.12
C ALA A 78 -41.90 -20.55 -12.60
N LEU A 79 -40.72 -20.08 -12.16
CA LEU A 79 -40.45 -19.77 -10.76
C LEU A 79 -41.41 -18.71 -10.22
N LYS A 80 -41.67 -17.65 -10.99
CA LYS A 80 -42.63 -16.59 -10.67
C LYS A 80 -44.06 -17.15 -10.53
N GLU A 81 -44.53 -17.92 -11.50
CA GLU A 81 -45.88 -18.53 -11.47
C GLU A 81 -46.05 -19.43 -10.25
N LYS A 82 -45.04 -20.26 -9.98
CA LYS A 82 -45.03 -21.22 -8.87
C LYS A 82 -44.94 -20.52 -7.53
N TRP A 83 -44.15 -19.47 -7.44
CA TRP A 83 -44.05 -18.60 -6.28
C TRP A 83 -45.38 -17.88 -5.96
N ILE A 84 -46.07 -17.33 -6.97
CA ILE A 84 -47.40 -16.72 -6.81
C ILE A 84 -48.38 -17.75 -6.25
N LYS A 85 -48.48 -18.92 -6.88
CA LYS A 85 -49.35 -20.02 -6.44
C LYS A 85 -48.98 -20.53 -5.04
N PHE A 86 -47.69 -20.61 -4.73
CA PHE A 86 -47.18 -21.02 -3.42
C PHE A 86 -47.60 -20.03 -2.33
N ARG A 87 -47.38 -18.73 -2.57
CA ARG A 87 -47.76 -17.64 -1.65
C ARG A 87 -49.27 -17.61 -1.40
N GLU A 88 -50.08 -17.76 -2.45
CA GLU A 88 -51.55 -17.83 -2.33
C GLU A 88 -52.01 -19.05 -1.53
N SER A 89 -51.29 -20.17 -1.63
CA SER A 89 -51.55 -21.39 -0.86
C SER A 89 -51.07 -21.36 0.59
N CYS A 90 -50.31 -20.33 1.00
CA CYS A 90 -49.87 -20.12 2.37
C CYS A 90 -50.95 -19.41 3.23
N PRO A 91 -51.16 -19.81 4.50
CA PRO A 91 -52.00 -19.12 5.46
C PRO A 91 -51.57 -17.65 5.63
N ASP A 92 -52.51 -16.75 5.93
CA ASP A 92 -52.23 -15.31 6.06
C ASP A 92 -51.11 -14.98 7.04
N ALA A 93 -50.95 -15.77 8.11
CA ALA A 93 -49.89 -15.62 9.10
C ALA A 93 -48.47 -15.99 8.59
N GLU A 94 -48.36 -16.71 7.47
CA GLU A 94 -47.09 -17.16 6.87
C GLU A 94 -46.74 -16.38 5.58
N ARG A 95 -47.63 -15.48 5.11
CA ARG A 95 -47.42 -14.67 3.91
C ARG A 95 -46.49 -13.49 4.21
N LEU A 96 -45.36 -13.41 3.52
CA LEU A 96 -44.50 -12.23 3.54
C LEU A 96 -45.21 -11.02 2.92
N ASP A 97 -45.18 -9.86 3.59
CA ASP A 97 -45.66 -8.60 3.05
C ASP A 97 -44.58 -7.92 2.20
N LEU A 98 -44.75 -8.01 0.88
CA LEU A 98 -43.81 -7.47 -0.11
C LEU A 98 -44.10 -6.01 -0.45
N SER A 99 -45.16 -5.41 0.11
CA SER A 99 -45.53 -4.01 -0.14
C SER A 99 -44.59 -3.00 0.53
N MET A 100 -43.76 -3.47 1.48
CA MET A 100 -42.98 -2.63 2.38
C MET A 100 -41.47 -2.54 2.06
N SER A 101 -40.91 -3.38 1.17
CA SER A 101 -39.49 -3.29 0.82
C SER A 101 -39.12 -4.10 -0.42
N ARG A 102 -38.23 -3.54 -1.26
CA ARG A 102 -37.67 -4.22 -2.44
C ARG A 102 -36.96 -5.52 -2.02
N PRO A 103 -37.20 -6.67 -2.70
CA PRO A 103 -36.41 -7.89 -2.48
C PRO A 103 -34.94 -7.61 -2.76
N THR A 104 -34.10 -7.74 -1.74
CA THR A 104 -32.66 -7.49 -1.82
C THR A 104 -31.92 -8.60 -1.12
N MET A 105 -30.62 -8.77 -1.42
CA MET A 105 -29.76 -9.71 -0.69
C MET A 105 -29.78 -9.45 0.82
N LYS A 106 -29.84 -8.17 1.21
CA LYS A 106 -30.03 -7.76 2.60
C LYS A 106 -31.35 -8.26 3.19
N GLY A 107 -32.46 -8.14 2.45
CA GLY A 107 -33.76 -8.68 2.86
C GLY A 107 -33.78 -10.20 3.06
N ALA A 108 -32.96 -10.95 2.32
CA ALA A 108 -32.81 -12.39 2.53
C ALA A 108 -32.03 -12.72 3.81
N VAL A 109 -30.96 -11.98 4.09
CA VAL A 109 -30.24 -12.05 5.37
C VAL A 109 -31.17 -11.70 6.53
N ASP A 110 -31.97 -10.63 6.39
CA ASP A 110 -32.91 -10.18 7.42
C ASP A 110 -34.00 -11.22 7.69
N THR A 111 -34.50 -11.90 6.63
CA THR A 111 -35.49 -12.98 6.76
C THR A 111 -34.92 -14.18 7.50
N VAL A 112 -33.69 -14.60 7.17
CA VAL A 112 -32.98 -15.67 7.88
C VAL A 112 -32.79 -15.30 9.36
N GLN A 113 -32.39 -14.06 9.65
CA GLN A 113 -32.20 -13.58 11.02
C GLN A 113 -33.52 -13.53 11.81
N ALA A 114 -34.62 -13.11 11.17
CA ALA A 114 -35.95 -13.09 11.79
C ALA A 114 -36.44 -14.51 12.14
N VAL A 115 -36.23 -15.48 11.24
CA VAL A 115 -36.54 -16.89 11.48
C VAL A 115 -35.67 -17.46 12.61
N GLN A 116 -34.36 -17.16 12.61
CA GLN A 116 -33.45 -17.56 13.70
C GLN A 116 -33.87 -17.01 15.06
N LYS A 117 -34.29 -15.74 15.11
CA LYS A 117 -34.79 -15.08 16.33
C LYS A 117 -36.12 -15.68 16.82
N THR A 118 -36.97 -16.11 15.90
CA THR A 118 -38.23 -16.81 16.23
C THR A 118 -37.94 -18.17 16.87
N TRP A 119 -36.96 -18.92 16.36
CA TRP A 119 -36.50 -20.17 16.97
C TRP A 119 -35.88 -19.98 18.36
N GLU A 120 -35.19 -18.86 18.60
CA GLU A 120 -34.66 -18.51 19.92
C GLU A 120 -35.77 -18.30 20.95
N SER A 121 -36.94 -17.83 20.51
CA SER A 121 -38.10 -17.55 21.37
C SER A 121 -38.97 -18.78 21.70
N GLN A 122 -39.02 -19.81 20.84
CA GLN A 122 -39.92 -20.98 20.98
C GLN A 122 -39.44 -22.12 21.92
N ARG A 123 -38.23 -22.00 22.50
CA ARG A 123 -37.64 -22.76 23.64
C ARG A 123 -37.37 -24.30 23.54
N GLN A 124 -36.18 -24.63 24.09
CA GLN A 124 -35.75 -25.79 24.91
C GLN A 124 -35.11 -27.08 24.34
N ASN A 125 -35.20 -27.47 23.06
CA ASN A 125 -34.70 -28.81 22.67
C ASN A 125 -33.46 -28.90 21.77
N GLY A 126 -32.68 -27.84 21.56
CA GLY A 126 -31.32 -27.94 20.98
C GLY A 126 -31.16 -28.53 19.57
N ARG A 127 -32.25 -28.94 18.91
CA ARG A 127 -32.21 -29.69 17.64
C ARG A 127 -32.00 -28.78 16.41
N LEU A 128 -32.60 -27.58 16.36
CA LEU A 128 -32.46 -26.62 15.23
C LEU A 128 -31.10 -25.89 15.13
N ASN A 129 -30.11 -26.22 15.98
CA ASN A 129 -28.78 -25.60 15.98
C ASN A 129 -27.97 -25.91 14.71
N LYS A 130 -28.29 -27.01 14.00
CA LYS A 130 -27.65 -27.35 12.73
C LYS A 130 -28.12 -26.41 11.61
N ALA A 131 -29.43 -26.22 11.47
CA ALA A 131 -30.03 -25.30 10.50
C ALA A 131 -29.53 -23.85 10.66
N LYS A 132 -29.40 -23.38 11.92
CA LYS A 132 -28.87 -22.05 12.22
C LYS A 132 -27.45 -21.84 11.68
N ARG A 133 -26.57 -22.85 11.85
CA ARG A 133 -25.18 -22.77 11.37
C ARG A 133 -25.11 -22.75 9.84
N PHE A 134 -25.87 -23.60 9.16
CA PHE A 134 -25.88 -23.64 7.70
C PHE A 134 -26.45 -22.37 7.08
N PHE A 135 -27.55 -21.84 7.60
CA PHE A 135 -28.07 -20.56 7.11
C PHE A 135 -27.14 -19.37 7.37
N HIS A 136 -26.42 -19.36 8.50
CA HIS A 136 -25.41 -18.34 8.75
C HIS A 136 -24.26 -18.41 7.73
N LYS A 137 -23.78 -19.62 7.43
CA LYS A 137 -22.74 -19.83 6.42
C LYS A 137 -23.24 -19.45 5.02
N PHE A 138 -24.45 -19.84 4.64
CA PHE A 138 -25.11 -19.42 3.41
C PHE A 138 -25.27 -17.89 3.28
N CYS A 139 -25.61 -17.17 4.36
CA CYS A 139 -25.67 -15.70 4.31
C CYS A 139 -24.33 -15.08 3.92
N GLY A 140 -23.21 -15.72 4.29
CA GLY A 140 -21.86 -15.33 3.89
C GLY A 140 -21.57 -15.50 2.39
N THR A 141 -22.32 -16.34 1.68
CA THR A 141 -22.11 -16.62 0.24
C THR A 141 -23.04 -15.83 -0.69
N LEU A 142 -24.03 -15.10 -0.16
CA LEU A 142 -25.02 -14.35 -0.96
C LEU A 142 -24.40 -13.25 -1.84
N ASN A 143 -23.27 -12.67 -1.42
CA ASN A 143 -22.53 -11.70 -2.24
C ASN A 143 -21.92 -12.36 -3.48
N SER A 144 -21.46 -13.60 -3.37
CA SER A 144 -20.94 -14.39 -4.49
C SER A 144 -22.04 -14.67 -5.53
N HIS A 145 -23.26 -14.97 -5.07
CA HIS A 145 -24.42 -15.10 -5.95
C HIS A 145 -24.74 -13.81 -6.70
N LYS A 146 -24.74 -12.67 -6.00
CA LYS A 146 -24.94 -11.34 -6.60
C LYS A 146 -23.90 -11.09 -7.70
N LEU A 147 -22.63 -11.37 -7.42
CA LEU A 147 -21.53 -11.17 -8.36
C LEU A 147 -21.73 -11.99 -9.64
N MET A 148 -22.08 -13.28 -9.52
CA MET A 148 -22.32 -14.15 -10.67
C MET A 148 -23.50 -13.68 -11.54
N MET A 149 -24.60 -13.23 -10.93
CA MET A 149 -25.76 -12.74 -11.69
C MET A 149 -25.50 -11.41 -12.40
N THR A 150 -24.50 -10.62 -12.01
CA THR A 150 -24.15 -9.37 -12.72
C THR A 150 -23.61 -9.60 -14.13
N VAL A 151 -23.17 -10.82 -14.42
CA VAL A 151 -22.68 -11.24 -15.74
C VAL A 151 -23.84 -11.47 -16.73
N LEU A 152 -25.07 -11.65 -16.23
CA LEU A 152 -26.27 -11.88 -17.04
C LEU A 152 -26.92 -10.56 -17.50
N PRO A 153 -27.55 -10.53 -18.70
CA PRO A 153 -28.39 -9.40 -19.12
C PRO A 153 -29.49 -9.16 -18.09
N SER A 154 -29.76 -7.92 -17.69
CA SER A 154 -30.76 -7.62 -16.64
C SER A 154 -30.51 -8.30 -15.27
N GLY A 155 -29.27 -8.61 -14.91
CA GLY A 155 -28.89 -9.31 -13.67
C GLY A 155 -29.53 -8.81 -12.37
N ASN A 156 -29.83 -7.51 -12.26
CA ASN A 156 -30.54 -6.94 -11.10
C ASN A 156 -31.99 -7.46 -10.95
N GLU A 157 -32.65 -7.81 -12.05
CA GLU A 157 -34.01 -8.37 -12.05
C GLU A 157 -34.00 -9.81 -11.54
N TYR A 158 -33.03 -10.63 -11.97
CA TYR A 158 -32.86 -12.01 -11.50
C TYR A 158 -32.51 -12.08 -10.00
N VAL A 159 -31.69 -11.15 -9.50
CA VAL A 159 -31.38 -11.03 -8.06
C VAL A 159 -32.65 -10.79 -7.24
N SER A 160 -33.57 -9.98 -7.76
CA SER A 160 -34.82 -9.65 -7.07
C SER A 160 -35.77 -10.85 -6.98
N ILE A 161 -35.83 -11.67 -8.03
CA ILE A 161 -36.68 -12.87 -8.08
C ILE A 161 -36.09 -14.00 -7.23
N PHE A 162 -34.78 -14.21 -7.31
CA PHE A 162 -34.06 -15.16 -6.48
C PHE A 162 -34.25 -14.88 -4.99
N THR A 163 -34.02 -13.62 -4.57
CA THR A 163 -34.19 -13.22 -3.17
C THR A 163 -35.66 -13.27 -2.72
N GLY A 164 -36.60 -12.92 -3.59
CA GLY A 164 -38.04 -13.04 -3.32
C GLY A 164 -38.51 -14.48 -3.10
N ALA A 165 -38.07 -15.42 -3.94
CA ALA A 165 -38.39 -16.85 -3.80
C ALA A 165 -37.74 -17.46 -2.55
N LEU A 166 -36.47 -17.14 -2.32
CA LEU A 166 -35.69 -17.58 -1.17
C LEU A 166 -36.35 -17.17 0.15
N ASN A 167 -36.79 -15.91 0.26
CA ASN A 167 -37.47 -15.42 1.46
C ASN A 167 -38.73 -16.21 1.79
N VAL A 168 -39.53 -16.55 0.79
CA VAL A 168 -40.80 -17.27 0.97
C VAL A 168 -40.54 -18.73 1.36
N ILE A 169 -39.58 -19.41 0.74
CA ILE A 169 -39.27 -20.82 1.04
C ILE A 169 -38.62 -20.94 2.44
N ILE A 170 -37.71 -20.03 2.80
CA ILE A 170 -37.07 -20.00 4.13
C ILE A 170 -38.12 -19.73 5.21
N HIS A 171 -39.03 -18.78 4.97
CA HIS A 171 -40.08 -18.46 5.93
C HIS A 171 -41.10 -19.61 6.08
N ALA A 172 -41.51 -20.25 4.97
CA ALA A 172 -42.48 -21.36 4.99
C ALA A 172 -41.90 -22.67 5.57
N SER A 173 -40.58 -22.88 5.47
CA SER A 173 -39.90 -24.04 6.07
C SER A 173 -39.58 -23.84 7.56
N ALA A 174 -39.64 -22.62 8.07
CA ALA A 174 -39.24 -22.25 9.44
C ALA A 174 -39.89 -23.09 10.54
N ASN A 175 -41.10 -23.59 10.33
CA ASN A 175 -41.86 -24.38 11.31
C ASN A 175 -41.70 -25.91 11.14
N HIS A 176 -40.81 -26.37 10.25
CA HIS A 176 -40.61 -27.78 9.91
C HIS A 176 -39.15 -28.21 10.04
N GLU A 177 -38.80 -28.84 11.16
CA GLU A 177 -37.42 -29.14 11.60
C GLU A 177 -36.55 -29.88 10.57
N LYS A 178 -36.97 -31.06 10.10
CA LYS A 178 -36.19 -31.85 9.12
C LYS A 178 -36.06 -31.15 7.76
N ILE A 179 -37.07 -30.37 7.37
CA ILE A 179 -37.13 -29.69 6.09
C ILE A 179 -36.18 -28.49 6.12
N VAL A 180 -36.21 -27.70 7.20
CA VAL A 180 -35.35 -26.52 7.30
C VAL A 180 -33.89 -26.89 7.48
N GLU A 181 -33.58 -27.99 8.16
CA GLU A 181 -32.22 -28.53 8.21
C GLU A 181 -31.72 -28.92 6.83
N GLY A 182 -32.46 -29.76 6.08
CA GLY A 182 -32.07 -30.17 4.74
C GLY A 182 -32.00 -29.00 3.74
N LEU A 183 -32.96 -28.07 3.79
CA LEU A 183 -32.97 -26.87 2.95
C LEU A 183 -31.79 -25.96 3.24
N SER A 184 -31.48 -25.72 4.52
CA SER A 184 -30.36 -24.86 4.92
C SER A 184 -29.00 -25.46 4.51
N ASP A 185 -28.85 -26.77 4.62
CA ASP A 185 -27.65 -27.52 4.20
C ASP A 185 -27.46 -27.47 2.68
N ALA A 186 -28.54 -27.71 1.92
CA ALA A 186 -28.55 -27.60 0.47
C ALA A 186 -28.21 -26.19 -0.02
N LEU A 187 -28.84 -25.15 0.55
CA LEU A 187 -28.56 -23.75 0.21
C LEU A 187 -27.12 -23.35 0.58
N CYS A 188 -26.62 -23.80 1.73
CA CYS A 188 -25.22 -23.59 2.13
C CYS A 188 -24.25 -24.23 1.13
N THR A 189 -24.51 -25.47 0.73
CA THR A 189 -23.68 -26.22 -0.22
C THR A 189 -23.69 -25.57 -1.60
N ILE A 190 -24.86 -25.15 -2.11
CA ILE A 190 -24.98 -24.36 -3.35
C ILE A 190 -24.18 -23.06 -3.21
N GLY A 191 -24.30 -22.39 -2.07
CA GLY A 191 -23.57 -21.16 -1.75
C GLY A 191 -22.05 -21.32 -1.80
N GLU A 192 -21.54 -22.43 -1.28
CA GLU A 192 -20.11 -22.77 -1.31
C GLU A 192 -19.64 -23.01 -2.75
N TYR A 193 -20.37 -23.80 -3.54
CA TYR A 193 -20.03 -24.02 -4.97
C TYR A 193 -20.00 -22.72 -5.77
N VAL A 194 -20.96 -21.82 -5.52
CA VAL A 194 -21.01 -20.51 -6.18
C VAL A 194 -19.89 -19.59 -5.68
N SER A 195 -19.56 -19.63 -4.40
CA SER A 195 -18.49 -18.82 -3.83
C SER A 195 -17.10 -19.21 -4.33
N ASP A 196 -16.84 -20.50 -4.48
CA ASP A 196 -15.58 -20.98 -5.05
C ASP A 196 -15.41 -20.52 -6.51
N CYS A 197 -16.49 -20.49 -7.28
CA CYS A 197 -16.46 -19.99 -8.65
C CYS A 197 -16.35 -18.46 -8.73
N ALA A 198 -16.88 -17.73 -7.74
CA ALA A 198 -16.86 -16.27 -7.73
C ALA A 198 -15.47 -15.68 -7.54
N ILE A 199 -14.56 -16.40 -6.88
CA ILE A 199 -13.14 -16.04 -6.70
C ILE A 199 -12.39 -16.04 -8.04
N ASP A 200 -12.77 -16.92 -8.98
CA ASP A 200 -12.12 -17.07 -10.28
C ASP A 200 -12.71 -16.18 -11.39
N GLN A 201 -13.77 -15.42 -11.10
CA GLN A 201 -14.65 -14.76 -12.08
C GLN A 201 -14.41 -13.26 -12.29
N GLU A 202 -13.51 -12.63 -11.55
CA GLU A 202 -13.20 -11.20 -11.77
C GLU A 202 -12.55 -10.92 -13.15
N LEU A 203 -12.31 -11.95 -13.98
CA LEU A 203 -11.49 -11.84 -15.18
C LEU A 203 -12.16 -12.22 -16.54
N PHE A 204 -13.35 -12.86 -16.64
CA PHE A 204 -13.84 -13.37 -17.95
C PHE A 204 -15.36 -13.29 -18.22
N ARG A 205 -15.81 -12.40 -19.10
CA ARG A 205 -17.22 -12.28 -19.58
C ARG A 205 -17.43 -12.83 -21.00
N THR A 206 -17.20 -14.12 -21.23
CA THR A 206 -17.43 -14.76 -22.54
C THR A 206 -18.87 -15.26 -22.70
N GLU A 207 -19.34 -15.47 -23.94
CA GLU A 207 -20.68 -16.01 -24.23
C GLU A 207 -20.86 -17.43 -23.65
N ASP A 208 -19.81 -18.27 -23.70
CA ASP A 208 -19.81 -19.59 -23.07
C ASP A 208 -19.92 -19.51 -21.54
N MET A 209 -19.26 -18.55 -20.91
CA MET A 209 -19.36 -18.31 -19.47
C MET A 209 -20.76 -17.78 -19.10
N GLN A 210 -21.31 -16.87 -19.89
CA GLN A 210 -22.68 -16.39 -19.74
C GLN A 210 -23.70 -17.51 -19.90
N ASN A 211 -23.50 -18.43 -20.85
CA ASN A 211 -24.35 -19.60 -21.05
C ASN A 211 -24.25 -20.60 -19.89
N LEU A 212 -23.05 -20.84 -19.34
CA LEU A 212 -22.88 -21.69 -18.16
C LEU A 212 -23.46 -21.08 -16.89
N ILE A 213 -23.33 -19.76 -16.70
CA ILE A 213 -23.96 -19.05 -15.57
C ILE A 213 -25.49 -19.03 -15.74
N THR A 214 -25.97 -18.89 -16.98
CA THR A 214 -27.39 -19.01 -17.34
C THR A 214 -27.94 -20.39 -17.01
N ASP A 215 -27.21 -21.44 -17.40
CA ASP A 215 -27.55 -22.83 -17.11
C ASP A 215 -27.53 -23.12 -15.59
N LEU A 216 -26.52 -22.61 -14.88
CA LEU A 216 -26.42 -22.69 -13.43
C LEU A 216 -27.63 -22.08 -12.74
N TYR A 217 -28.00 -20.85 -13.09
CA TYR A 217 -29.14 -20.18 -12.46
C TYR A 217 -30.48 -20.72 -12.91
N SER A 218 -30.58 -21.30 -14.11
CA SER A 218 -31.76 -22.04 -14.55
C SER A 218 -31.98 -23.28 -13.67
N HIS A 219 -30.92 -24.04 -13.36
CA HIS A 219 -30.99 -25.19 -12.46
C HIS A 219 -31.21 -24.77 -10.99
N ILE A 220 -30.66 -23.65 -10.54
CA ILE A 220 -30.96 -23.11 -9.20
C ILE A 220 -32.43 -22.66 -9.11
N PHE A 221 -32.97 -21.99 -10.13
CA PHE A 221 -34.39 -21.58 -10.14
C PHE A 221 -35.33 -22.78 -10.27
N LEU A 222 -34.95 -23.79 -11.04
CA LEU A 222 -35.67 -25.05 -11.11
C LEU A 222 -35.67 -25.77 -9.77
N PHE A 223 -34.52 -25.84 -9.08
CA PHE A 223 -34.41 -26.37 -7.72
C PHE A 223 -35.39 -25.65 -6.76
N LEU A 224 -35.38 -24.31 -6.73
CA LEU A 224 -36.31 -23.53 -5.91
C LEU A 224 -37.78 -23.80 -6.27
N THR A 225 -38.07 -23.97 -7.56
CA THR A 225 -39.41 -24.31 -8.06
C THR A 225 -39.86 -25.70 -7.62
N THR A 226 -38.99 -26.71 -7.77
CA THR A 226 -39.25 -28.10 -7.35
C THR A 226 -39.45 -28.19 -5.84
N VAL A 227 -38.67 -27.42 -5.05
CA VAL A 227 -38.87 -27.28 -3.60
C VAL A 227 -40.27 -26.72 -3.29
N MET A 228 -40.68 -25.63 -3.95
CA MET A 228 -42.02 -25.06 -3.77
C MET A 228 -43.14 -26.03 -4.16
N ASP A 229 -43.02 -26.73 -5.28
CA ASP A 229 -43.99 -27.73 -5.73
C ASP A 229 -44.09 -28.94 -4.79
N TRP A 230 -42.95 -29.44 -4.33
CA TRP A 230 -42.89 -30.54 -3.36
C TRP A 230 -43.58 -30.12 -2.05
N MET A 231 -43.29 -28.92 -1.55
CA MET A 231 -43.94 -28.35 -0.36
C MET A 231 -45.46 -28.20 -0.58
N MET A 232 -45.92 -27.67 -1.74
CA MET A 232 -47.35 -27.54 -2.06
C MET A 232 -48.08 -28.88 -2.20
N LYS A 233 -47.49 -29.86 -2.89
CA LYS A 233 -48.08 -31.18 -3.14
C LYS A 233 -48.29 -31.96 -1.84
N LYS A 234 -47.32 -31.90 -0.93
CA LYS A 234 -47.43 -32.49 0.41
C LYS A 234 -48.46 -31.74 1.28
N ARG A 235 -48.53 -30.41 1.15
CA ARG A 235 -49.52 -29.56 1.84
C ARG A 235 -50.96 -29.79 1.39
N ARG A 236 -51.20 -30.17 0.12
CA ARG A 236 -52.53 -30.53 -0.42
C ARG A 236 -53.01 -31.93 -0.03
N ARG A 237 -52.10 -32.86 0.29
CA ARG A 237 -52.43 -34.23 0.73
C ARG A 237 -52.80 -34.33 2.23
N ARG A 238 -53.15 -33.21 2.89
CA ARG A 238 -53.21 -33.06 4.36
C ARG A 238 -53.72 -34.30 5.11
N LEU A 239 -52.83 -34.92 5.88
CA LEU A 239 -52.93 -35.12 7.33
C LEU A 239 -51.70 -35.92 7.76
N LEU A 240 -51.06 -35.44 8.84
CA LEU A 240 -50.26 -36.21 9.80
C LEU A 240 -49.91 -37.64 9.36
N ASP A 241 -48.78 -37.79 8.66
CA ASP A 241 -47.77 -38.80 8.99
C ASP A 241 -46.56 -38.65 8.06
N SER A 242 -45.41 -38.35 8.70
CA SER A 242 -44.07 -38.57 8.18
C SER A 242 -43.63 -37.79 6.92
N PHE A 243 -43.25 -36.52 7.10
CA PHE A 243 -42.10 -35.94 6.38
C PHE A 243 -40.79 -36.61 6.89
N ASN A 244 -40.67 -37.94 6.82
CA ASN A 244 -39.40 -38.67 7.02
C ASN A 244 -38.65 -38.90 5.71
N GLU A 245 -39.18 -38.46 4.56
CA GLU A 245 -38.37 -38.42 3.34
C GLU A 245 -37.23 -37.44 3.59
N ASP A 246 -36.00 -37.95 3.47
CA ASP A 246 -34.80 -37.17 3.65
C ASP A 246 -34.73 -36.14 2.52
N PHE A 247 -34.87 -34.86 2.87
CA PHE A 247 -34.80 -33.74 1.92
C PHE A 247 -33.56 -33.84 1.04
N VAL A 248 -32.45 -34.35 1.59
CA VAL A 248 -31.19 -34.55 0.87
C VAL A 248 -31.36 -35.57 -0.27
N THR A 249 -32.04 -36.70 -0.03
CA THR A 249 -32.23 -37.74 -1.05
C THR A 249 -33.22 -37.35 -2.15
N VAL A 250 -34.17 -36.46 -1.86
CA VAL A 250 -35.16 -35.98 -2.84
C VAL A 250 -34.53 -35.00 -3.84
N PHE A 251 -33.55 -34.22 -3.43
CA PHE A 251 -32.93 -33.17 -4.24
C PHE A 251 -31.46 -33.46 -4.61
N GLU A 252 -30.96 -34.67 -4.35
CA GLU A 252 -29.58 -35.08 -4.63
C GLU A 252 -29.23 -34.91 -6.11
N ASP A 253 -30.14 -35.31 -7.00
CA ASP A 253 -29.97 -35.17 -8.45
C ASP A 253 -29.89 -33.69 -8.90
N ASP A 254 -30.63 -32.80 -8.25
CA ASP A 254 -30.60 -31.36 -8.57
C ASP A 254 -29.29 -30.73 -8.07
N MET A 255 -28.83 -31.13 -6.88
CA MET A 255 -27.57 -30.69 -6.30
C MET A 255 -26.36 -31.17 -7.11
N GLU A 256 -26.40 -32.40 -7.64
CA GLU A 256 -25.33 -32.97 -8.47
C GLU A 256 -25.21 -32.25 -9.82
N LYS A 257 -26.33 -31.83 -10.41
CA LYS A 257 -26.34 -31.01 -11.63
C LYS A 257 -25.72 -29.64 -11.39
N ILE A 258 -26.09 -28.96 -10.30
CA ILE A 258 -25.52 -27.67 -9.90
C ILE A 258 -24.00 -27.80 -9.68
N ARG A 259 -23.55 -28.87 -9.02
CA ARG A 259 -22.12 -29.20 -8.82
C ARG A 259 -21.39 -29.43 -10.15
N THR A 260 -22.02 -30.14 -11.08
CA THR A 260 -21.42 -30.42 -12.39
C THR A 260 -21.24 -29.14 -13.21
N ILE A 261 -22.23 -28.25 -13.20
CA ILE A 261 -22.16 -26.97 -13.91
C ILE A 261 -21.10 -26.04 -13.29
N THR A 262 -21.03 -25.94 -11.96
CA THR A 262 -20.01 -25.15 -11.27
C THR A 262 -18.59 -25.66 -11.52
N ASN A 263 -18.37 -26.98 -11.56
CA ASN A 263 -17.09 -27.56 -11.97
C ASN A 263 -16.72 -27.24 -13.43
N ARG A 264 -17.71 -27.17 -14.34
CA ARG A 264 -17.49 -26.75 -15.73
C ARG A 264 -17.14 -25.26 -15.83
N ILE A 265 -17.80 -24.41 -15.04
CA ILE A 265 -17.46 -22.98 -14.91
C ILE A 265 -16.02 -22.81 -14.46
N ARG A 266 -15.58 -23.55 -13.42
CA ARG A 266 -14.20 -23.54 -12.94
C ARG A 266 -13.21 -24.00 -14.00
N SER A 267 -13.47 -25.14 -14.64
CA SER A 267 -12.61 -25.65 -15.71
C SER A 267 -12.52 -24.68 -16.90
N LEU A 268 -13.62 -24.01 -17.25
CA LEU A 268 -13.62 -23.00 -18.30
C LEU A 268 -12.85 -21.75 -17.86
N ALA A 269 -13.02 -21.27 -16.62
CA ALA A 269 -12.27 -20.14 -16.08
C ALA A 269 -10.75 -20.43 -16.05
N GLU A 270 -10.34 -21.63 -15.66
CA GLU A 270 -8.93 -22.07 -15.72
C GLU A 270 -8.40 -22.14 -17.15
N GLN A 271 -9.21 -22.60 -18.10
CA GLN A 271 -8.85 -22.64 -19.52
C GLN A 271 -8.80 -21.26 -20.14
N SER A 272 -9.74 -20.37 -19.81
CA SER A 272 -9.79 -18.97 -20.23
C SER A 272 -8.65 -18.17 -19.62
N SER A 273 -8.26 -18.41 -18.37
CA SER A 273 -7.05 -17.84 -17.76
C SER A 273 -5.78 -18.25 -18.49
N ARG A 274 -5.67 -19.53 -18.90
CA ARG A 274 -4.58 -20.00 -19.76
C ARG A 274 -4.66 -19.41 -21.17
N ALA A 275 -5.87 -19.20 -21.70
CA ALA A 275 -6.10 -18.62 -23.02
C ALA A 275 -5.89 -17.11 -23.05
N GLU A 276 -6.15 -16.36 -21.97
CA GLU A 276 -5.80 -14.95 -21.82
C GLU A 276 -4.33 -14.76 -21.54
N ALA A 277 -3.67 -15.64 -20.78
CA ALA A 277 -2.21 -15.65 -20.73
C ALA A 277 -1.61 -15.88 -22.13
N ARG A 278 -2.29 -16.68 -22.97
CA ARG A 278 -1.92 -16.92 -24.38
C ARG A 278 -2.37 -15.77 -25.30
N SER A 279 -3.50 -15.12 -25.03
CA SER A 279 -4.08 -14.02 -25.80
C SER A 279 -3.32 -12.74 -25.51
N ALA A 280 -3.05 -12.39 -24.25
CA ALA A 280 -2.14 -11.32 -23.87
C ALA A 280 -0.74 -11.53 -24.49
N ARG A 281 -0.24 -12.79 -24.53
CA ARG A 281 0.98 -13.13 -25.27
C ARG A 281 0.82 -12.93 -26.79
N LEU A 282 -0.31 -13.33 -27.37
CA LEU A 282 -0.61 -13.19 -28.80
C LEU A 282 -0.89 -11.73 -29.21
N THR A 283 -1.47 -10.90 -28.35
CA THR A 283 -1.74 -9.47 -28.53
C THR A 283 -0.45 -8.67 -28.33
N LEU A 284 0.43 -9.07 -27.41
CA LEU A 284 1.83 -8.61 -27.38
C LEU A 284 2.59 -9.01 -28.66
N GLU A 285 2.34 -10.22 -29.19
CA GLU A 285 2.87 -10.67 -30.48
C GLU A 285 2.19 -9.99 -31.71
N GLU A 286 0.97 -9.44 -31.59
CA GLU A 286 0.19 -8.75 -32.65
C GLU A 286 0.51 -7.25 -32.71
N LEU A 287 0.64 -6.60 -31.54
CA LEU A 287 1.26 -5.27 -31.40
C LEU A 287 2.71 -5.29 -31.90
N ALA A 288 3.40 -6.44 -31.75
CA ALA A 288 4.72 -6.69 -32.33
C ALA A 288 4.70 -7.10 -33.82
N ARG A 289 3.53 -7.35 -34.42
CA ARG A 289 3.35 -7.73 -35.84
C ARG A 289 2.98 -6.53 -36.71
N ASP A 290 2.16 -5.59 -36.21
CA ASP A 290 1.82 -4.33 -36.90
C ASP A 290 3.01 -3.37 -37.04
N VAL A 291 4.02 -3.49 -36.16
CA VAL A 291 5.30 -2.78 -36.28
C VAL A 291 6.26 -3.47 -37.29
N ARG A 292 5.94 -4.68 -37.76
CA ARG A 292 6.90 -5.61 -38.41
C ARG A 292 6.63 -5.89 -39.88
N VAL A 293 5.66 -5.24 -40.52
CA VAL A 293 5.46 -5.39 -41.97
C VAL A 293 6.12 -4.23 -42.71
N GLY A 294 7.34 -4.50 -43.16
CA GLY A 294 7.84 -4.01 -44.44
C GLY A 294 8.62 -2.71 -44.41
N LEU A 295 9.87 -2.79 -44.86
CA LEU A 295 10.72 -1.69 -45.34
C LEU A 295 11.41 -0.83 -44.26
N GLU A 296 12.67 -1.04 -43.85
CA GLU A 296 13.66 -2.14 -43.92
C GLU A 296 14.98 -1.48 -43.44
N GLY A 297 15.60 -1.82 -42.32
CA GLY A 297 15.83 -3.15 -41.73
C GLY A 297 17.35 -3.26 -41.46
N GLU A 298 18.17 -2.86 -42.44
CA GLU A 298 19.63 -2.96 -42.34
C GLU A 298 20.30 -1.79 -41.60
N ARG A 299 19.88 -0.54 -41.87
CA ARG A 299 20.63 0.65 -41.43
C ARG A 299 20.41 1.02 -39.95
N ARG A 300 19.25 0.69 -39.39
CA ARG A 300 18.91 0.99 -37.99
C ARG A 300 19.56 -0.01 -37.02
N HIS A 301 19.64 -1.28 -37.43
CA HIS A 301 20.33 -2.32 -36.66
C HIS A 301 21.85 -2.08 -36.60
N GLN A 302 22.48 -1.60 -37.68
CA GLN A 302 23.91 -1.22 -37.65
C GLN A 302 24.20 0.03 -36.80
N ALA A 303 23.26 0.96 -36.67
CA ALA A 303 23.43 2.17 -35.85
C ALA A 303 23.21 1.88 -34.35
N GLU A 304 22.21 1.07 -34.02
CA GLU A 304 21.94 0.62 -32.64
C GLU A 304 23.02 -0.34 -32.13
N MET A 305 23.52 -1.25 -32.97
CA MET A 305 24.66 -2.11 -32.63
C MET A 305 25.95 -1.31 -32.40
N ARG A 306 26.20 -0.22 -33.14
CA ARG A 306 27.36 0.66 -32.89
C ARG A 306 27.21 1.44 -31.59
N TYR A 307 26.01 1.95 -31.29
CA TYR A 307 25.75 2.68 -30.05
C TYR A 307 25.85 1.76 -28.81
N HIS A 308 25.34 0.53 -28.90
CA HIS A 308 25.50 -0.49 -27.85
C HIS A 308 26.93 -1.01 -27.73
N ALA A 309 27.64 -1.25 -28.85
CA ALA A 309 29.03 -1.70 -28.82
C ALA A 309 29.99 -0.64 -28.25
N GLU A 310 29.76 0.65 -28.50
CA GLU A 310 30.57 1.74 -27.94
C GLU A 310 30.32 1.93 -26.43
N GLY A 311 29.07 1.71 -25.98
CA GLY A 311 28.68 1.71 -24.57
C GLY A 311 29.27 0.52 -23.80
N ILE A 312 29.22 -0.68 -24.39
CA ILE A 312 29.82 -1.90 -23.83
C ILE A 312 31.35 -1.78 -23.81
N ARG A 313 31.99 -1.16 -24.81
CA ARG A 313 33.44 -0.92 -24.85
C ARG A 313 33.91 0.03 -23.74
N ARG A 314 33.13 1.06 -23.39
CA ARG A 314 33.43 2.00 -22.29
C ARG A 314 33.28 1.36 -20.91
N ASP A 315 32.31 0.46 -20.74
CA ASP A 315 32.17 -0.32 -19.51
C ASP A 315 33.21 -1.45 -19.41
N GLN A 316 33.70 -1.98 -20.55
CA GLN A 316 34.73 -3.02 -20.62
C GLN A 316 36.17 -2.49 -20.42
N GLU A 317 36.48 -1.24 -20.81
CA GLU A 317 37.77 -0.62 -20.46
C GLU A 317 37.90 -0.37 -18.95
N ARG A 318 36.78 -0.16 -18.25
CA ARG A 318 36.73 0.05 -16.79
C ARG A 318 36.79 -1.25 -15.97
N ASN A 319 36.37 -2.38 -16.55
CA ASN A 319 36.26 -3.69 -15.90
C ASN A 319 37.37 -4.70 -16.27
N SER A 320 38.44 -4.25 -16.94
CA SER A 320 39.58 -5.10 -17.28
C SER A 320 40.44 -5.57 -16.09
N ASN A 321 40.13 -5.13 -14.85
CA ASN A 321 40.72 -5.68 -13.63
C ASN A 321 39.92 -6.88 -13.10
N ILE A 322 40.24 -8.03 -13.68
CA ILE A 322 39.94 -9.41 -13.31
C ILE A 322 39.82 -9.63 -11.77
N TRP A 323 38.64 -10.07 -11.31
CA TRP A 323 38.33 -10.83 -10.06
C TRP A 323 39.11 -10.51 -8.78
N SER A 324 39.06 -9.26 -8.33
CA SER A 324 39.86 -8.79 -7.19
C SER A 324 39.64 -9.60 -5.91
N PHE A 325 40.75 -9.94 -5.25
CA PHE A 325 40.82 -10.43 -3.88
C PHE A 325 39.94 -9.61 -2.92
N GLU A 326 39.82 -8.30 -3.18
CA GLU A 326 38.99 -7.35 -2.43
C GLU A 326 37.51 -7.71 -2.45
N LYS A 327 36.91 -8.10 -3.60
CA LYS A 327 35.49 -8.49 -3.65
C LYS A 327 35.21 -9.77 -2.86
N ARG A 328 36.12 -10.75 -2.90
CA ARG A 328 36.00 -11.98 -2.09
C ARG A 328 36.14 -11.69 -0.60
N GLN A 329 37.03 -10.78 -0.24
CA GLN A 329 37.20 -10.33 1.13
C GLN A 329 35.96 -9.56 1.62
N GLN A 330 35.40 -8.67 0.81
CA GLN A 330 34.15 -7.95 1.08
C GLN A 330 32.95 -8.90 1.26
N LEU A 331 32.82 -9.94 0.43
CA LEU A 331 31.77 -10.95 0.60
C LEU A 331 31.93 -11.69 1.93
N ALA A 332 33.15 -12.11 2.24
CA ALA A 332 33.40 -12.85 3.47
C ALA A 332 33.26 -12.00 4.74
N ASP A 333 33.61 -10.72 4.67
CA ASP A 333 33.41 -9.76 5.75
C ASP A 333 31.90 -9.42 5.89
N SER A 334 31.17 -9.29 4.78
CA SER A 334 29.71 -9.10 4.78
C SER A 334 28.94 -10.31 5.32
N ILE A 335 29.43 -11.54 5.06
CA ILE A 335 28.87 -12.78 5.63
C ILE A 335 29.04 -12.79 7.15
N VAL A 336 30.20 -12.31 7.65
CA VAL A 336 30.47 -12.18 9.08
C VAL A 336 29.58 -11.10 9.67
N ASP A 337 29.61 -9.88 9.15
CA ASP A 337 28.83 -8.75 9.67
C ASP A 337 27.33 -9.06 9.72
N LEU A 338 26.80 -9.70 8.69
CA LEU A 338 25.37 -9.96 8.59
C LEU A 338 24.90 -11.13 9.46
N LEU A 339 25.76 -12.13 9.70
CA LEU A 339 25.43 -13.27 10.54
C LEU A 339 25.90 -13.08 12.01
N GLU A 340 26.83 -12.15 12.26
CA GLU A 340 27.29 -11.70 13.58
C GLU A 340 26.53 -10.49 14.13
N ASP A 341 25.61 -9.87 13.39
CA ASP A 341 24.69 -8.82 13.92
C ASP A 341 23.78 -9.33 15.07
N ARG A 342 23.95 -10.60 15.49
CA ARG A 342 23.45 -11.16 16.76
C ARG A 342 24.47 -12.00 17.58
N ALA A 343 25.78 -11.88 17.36
CA ALA A 343 26.79 -12.66 18.09
C ALA A 343 28.06 -11.89 18.50
N LEU A 344 27.97 -10.65 18.99
CA LEU A 344 29.14 -9.94 19.57
C LEU A 344 28.94 -9.53 21.04
N GLY A 345 29.21 -10.51 21.91
CA GLY A 345 29.62 -10.33 23.31
C GLY A 345 30.62 -11.38 23.80
N TRP A 346 31.03 -12.31 22.92
CA TRP A 346 31.83 -13.48 23.30
C TRP A 346 33.21 -13.55 22.65
N LEU A 347 33.39 -13.01 21.43
CA LEU A 347 34.66 -13.15 20.70
C LEU A 347 35.79 -12.20 21.15
N GLU A 348 35.51 -11.23 22.01
CA GLU A 348 36.59 -10.44 22.68
C GLU A 348 37.19 -11.14 23.90
N ARG A 349 36.79 -12.39 24.23
CA ARG A 349 37.29 -13.13 25.41
C ARG A 349 38.23 -14.30 25.13
N VAL A 350 38.56 -14.63 23.87
CA VAL A 350 39.50 -15.73 23.57
C VAL A 350 40.59 -15.24 22.63
N GLY A 351 41.68 -14.74 23.21
CA GLY A 351 42.88 -14.34 22.47
C GLY A 351 43.85 -15.51 22.23
N GLY A 352 44.70 -15.33 21.20
CA GLY A 352 46.09 -15.83 21.24
C GLY A 352 46.62 -16.58 20.01
N LEU A 353 47.47 -15.90 19.21
CA LEU A 353 48.71 -16.30 18.50
C LEU A 353 48.71 -17.59 17.61
N HIS A 354 49.33 -17.69 16.42
CA HIS A 354 50.70 -17.34 16.02
C HIS A 354 50.86 -17.33 14.47
N SER A 355 51.90 -16.62 14.01
CA SER A 355 52.47 -16.58 12.66
C SER A 355 52.86 -17.94 12.06
N LEU A 356 52.85 -18.07 10.72
CA LEU A 356 53.97 -18.65 9.96
C LEU A 356 53.97 -18.14 8.50
N SER A 357 55.13 -17.61 8.10
CA SER A 357 55.51 -17.18 6.75
C SER A 357 56.14 -18.35 5.98
N ARG A 358 55.93 -18.40 4.65
CA ARG A 358 56.96 -18.61 3.61
C ARG A 358 56.37 -18.60 2.18
N GLN A 359 56.95 -17.78 1.29
CA GLN A 359 56.89 -17.89 -0.18
C GLN A 359 58.00 -18.86 -0.70
N PRO A 360 58.26 -18.99 -2.02
CA PRO A 360 57.46 -19.59 -3.09
C PRO A 360 58.27 -20.70 -3.84
N GLN A 361 57.63 -21.56 -4.64
CA GLN A 361 58.34 -22.25 -5.74
C GLN A 361 57.42 -22.52 -6.95
N LEU A 362 57.86 -22.02 -8.11
CA LEU A 362 57.51 -22.49 -9.44
C LEU A 362 58.30 -23.77 -9.74
N ASN A 363 57.66 -24.78 -10.36
CA ASN A 363 57.96 -25.07 -11.76
C ASN A 363 56.96 -26.07 -12.38
N PRO A 364 56.80 -26.03 -13.71
CA PRO A 364 55.70 -26.61 -14.45
C PRO A 364 56.08 -27.96 -15.06
N THR A 365 55.12 -28.87 -15.24
CA THR A 365 54.94 -29.73 -16.43
C THR A 365 53.87 -30.77 -16.16
N VAL A 366 52.82 -30.84 -16.99
CA VAL A 366 52.44 -32.05 -17.76
C VAL A 366 51.73 -31.59 -19.04
N ALA A 367 52.03 -32.32 -20.12
CA ALA A 367 51.78 -32.07 -21.53
C ALA A 367 50.34 -31.69 -21.92
N LEU A 368 50.24 -30.64 -22.74
CA LEU A 368 49.10 -30.38 -23.62
C LEU A 368 49.28 -31.18 -24.91
N SER A 369 48.40 -32.14 -25.14
CA SER A 369 48.11 -32.61 -26.49
C SER A 369 47.62 -31.42 -27.31
N LEU A 370 48.22 -31.21 -28.48
CA LEU A 370 47.80 -30.22 -29.47
C LEU A 370 46.39 -30.57 -29.97
N VAL A 371 45.37 -30.06 -29.28
CA VAL A 371 44.04 -29.82 -29.81
C VAL A 371 43.99 -28.32 -30.06
N GLN A 372 43.68 -27.90 -31.28
CA GLN A 372 43.49 -26.47 -31.56
C GLN A 372 42.42 -25.92 -30.61
N PRO A 373 42.71 -24.88 -29.81
CA PRO A 373 41.72 -24.29 -28.95
C PRO A 373 40.60 -23.69 -29.82
N PHE A 374 39.37 -24.04 -29.49
CA PHE A 374 38.22 -23.39 -30.09
C PHE A 374 38.09 -22.00 -29.46
N SER A 375 38.03 -20.96 -30.29
CA SER A 375 37.73 -19.61 -29.84
C SER A 375 36.22 -19.42 -29.93
N TYR A 376 35.57 -19.29 -28.79
CA TYR A 376 34.13 -19.03 -28.71
C TYR A 376 33.86 -17.63 -28.20
N THR A 377 32.75 -17.06 -28.66
CA THR A 377 32.16 -15.89 -28.01
C THR A 377 31.11 -16.31 -26.99
N SER A 378 30.92 -15.53 -25.92
CA SER A 378 29.84 -15.80 -24.95
C SER A 378 28.46 -15.82 -25.61
N GLU A 379 28.26 -14.99 -26.65
CA GLU A 379 27.02 -14.93 -27.43
C GLU A 379 26.78 -16.22 -28.24
N GLU A 380 27.81 -16.77 -28.86
CA GLU A 380 27.73 -18.02 -29.60
C GLU A 380 27.37 -19.21 -28.70
N VAL A 381 27.99 -19.31 -27.52
CA VAL A 381 27.69 -20.39 -26.57
C VAL A 381 26.33 -20.20 -25.91
N ALA A 382 25.91 -18.96 -25.66
CA ALA A 382 24.54 -18.66 -25.21
C ALA A 382 23.49 -19.09 -26.25
N LEU A 383 23.77 -18.88 -27.53
CA LEU A 383 22.88 -19.31 -28.62
C LEU A 383 22.85 -20.84 -28.74
N ASN A 384 24.01 -21.50 -28.67
CA ASN A 384 24.12 -22.96 -28.79
C ASN A 384 23.45 -23.70 -27.62
N SER A 385 23.45 -23.12 -26.42
CA SER A 385 22.86 -23.71 -25.20
C SER A 385 21.39 -23.34 -24.96
N ARG A 386 20.74 -22.66 -25.91
CA ARG A 386 19.38 -22.12 -25.77
C ARG A 386 18.33 -23.15 -25.32
N LEU A 387 18.46 -24.42 -25.69
CA LEU A 387 17.53 -25.49 -25.26
C LEU A 387 17.48 -25.69 -23.73
N LEU A 388 18.50 -25.23 -23.01
CA LEU A 388 18.56 -25.33 -21.54
C LEU A 388 17.79 -24.21 -20.83
N GLU A 389 17.31 -23.18 -21.55
CA GLU A 389 16.54 -22.07 -20.98
C GLU A 389 15.25 -22.55 -20.32
N ASP A 390 14.63 -23.62 -20.82
CA ASP A 390 13.43 -24.23 -20.22
C ASP A 390 13.66 -24.80 -18.80
N TYR A 391 14.92 -24.96 -18.38
CA TYR A 391 15.34 -25.45 -17.07
C TYR A 391 15.92 -24.35 -16.18
N PHE A 392 15.98 -23.11 -16.69
CA PHE A 392 16.51 -21.96 -15.98
C PHE A 392 15.48 -20.83 -15.93
N ASP A 393 14.95 -20.58 -14.72
CA ASP A 393 14.06 -19.47 -14.43
C ASP A 393 14.64 -18.72 -13.22
N ARG A 394 15.03 -17.46 -13.44
CA ARG A 394 15.75 -16.64 -12.45
C ARG A 394 14.95 -16.43 -11.16
N ASP A 395 13.62 -16.44 -11.25
CA ASP A 395 12.70 -16.24 -10.12
C ASP A 395 12.35 -17.57 -9.40
N ARG A 396 12.62 -18.72 -10.02
CA ARG A 396 12.38 -20.05 -9.42
C ARG A 396 13.63 -20.71 -8.85
N VAL A 397 14.80 -20.30 -9.34
CA VAL A 397 16.11 -20.87 -8.97
C VAL A 397 16.77 -20.02 -7.85
N ARG A 398 16.15 -18.90 -7.46
CA ARG A 398 16.58 -17.97 -6.41
C ARG A 398 15.39 -17.56 -5.54
N LEU A 399 15.57 -17.54 -4.23
CA LEU A 399 14.53 -17.09 -3.29
C LEU A 399 14.60 -15.55 -3.10
N PRO A 400 13.47 -14.82 -3.10
CA PRO A 400 13.45 -13.38 -2.85
C PRO A 400 13.94 -13.02 -1.43
N ALA A 401 14.85 -12.04 -1.34
CA ALA A 401 15.53 -11.65 -0.10
C ALA A 401 14.61 -11.12 1.02
N ASP A 402 13.37 -10.73 0.68
CA ASP A 402 12.43 -10.04 1.57
C ASP A 402 11.57 -10.97 2.44
N SER A 403 11.78 -12.29 2.34
CA SER A 403 10.80 -13.27 2.84
C SER A 403 11.10 -13.85 4.23
N PHE A 404 12.18 -13.45 4.93
CA PHE A 404 12.76 -14.32 5.96
C PHE A 404 13.10 -13.68 7.32
N ASN A 405 12.76 -14.41 8.40
CA ASN A 405 13.07 -14.10 9.79
C ASN A 405 14.58 -14.24 10.13
N PRO A 406 15.10 -13.67 11.24
CA PRO A 406 16.51 -13.80 11.60
C PRO A 406 16.84 -15.18 12.19
N VAL A 407 17.77 -15.91 11.57
CA VAL A 407 18.27 -17.22 12.02
C VAL A 407 19.38 -17.08 13.08
N MET A 408 19.28 -17.85 14.17
CA MET A 408 20.38 -18.01 15.14
C MET A 408 21.35 -19.09 14.64
N VAL A 409 22.48 -18.69 14.05
CA VAL A 409 23.57 -19.60 13.64
C VAL A 409 24.72 -19.51 14.64
N SER A 410 25.34 -20.65 14.98
CA SER A 410 26.48 -20.64 15.91
C SER A 410 27.70 -19.91 15.31
N PRO A 411 28.44 -19.09 16.08
CA PRO A 411 29.61 -18.35 15.60
C PRO A 411 30.67 -19.21 14.90
N GLU A 412 30.83 -20.47 15.30
CA GLU A 412 31.76 -21.41 14.68
C GLU A 412 31.43 -21.70 13.21
N ILE A 413 30.13 -21.83 12.87
CA ILE A 413 29.67 -22.07 11.51
C ILE A 413 29.85 -20.81 10.66
N LEU A 414 29.59 -19.63 11.24
CA LEU A 414 29.78 -18.34 10.56
C LEU A 414 31.23 -18.09 10.19
N ARG A 415 32.13 -18.33 11.16
CA ARG A 415 33.57 -18.28 10.93
C ARG A 415 33.99 -19.24 9.83
N ASN A 416 33.50 -20.48 9.83
CA ASN A 416 33.87 -21.47 8.81
C ASN A 416 33.34 -21.11 7.41
N ILE A 417 32.14 -20.53 7.29
CA ILE A 417 31.61 -20.03 6.01
C ILE A 417 32.41 -18.81 5.54
N SER A 418 32.78 -17.90 6.44
CA SER A 418 33.64 -16.76 6.11
C SER A 418 35.02 -17.20 5.61
N GLU A 419 35.69 -18.10 6.33
CA GLU A 419 36.99 -18.67 5.93
C GLU A 419 36.89 -19.39 4.58
N TRP A 420 35.79 -20.12 4.33
CA TRP A 420 35.53 -20.72 3.04
C TRP A 420 35.43 -19.67 1.92
N ALA A 421 34.71 -18.57 2.14
CA ALA A 421 34.58 -17.48 1.17
C ALA A 421 35.92 -16.75 0.92
N LYS A 422 36.76 -16.57 1.95
CA LYS A 422 38.08 -15.92 1.87
C LYS A 422 39.14 -16.75 1.14
N ALA A 423 39.05 -18.08 1.23
CA ALA A 423 40.09 -18.96 0.70
C ALA A 423 40.37 -18.70 -0.80
N PRO A 424 41.64 -18.54 -1.24
CA PRO A 424 41.95 -18.24 -2.63
C PRO A 424 41.76 -19.44 -3.57
N ALA A 425 41.88 -20.66 -3.04
CA ALA A 425 41.68 -21.89 -3.80
C ALA A 425 40.18 -22.31 -3.77
N PRO A 426 39.69 -22.96 -4.85
CA PRO A 426 38.43 -23.69 -4.85
C PRO A 426 38.39 -24.71 -3.70
N ASN A 427 37.30 -24.71 -2.95
CA ASN A 427 37.12 -25.51 -1.74
C ASN A 427 35.63 -25.81 -1.51
N PHE A 428 35.36 -26.80 -0.67
CA PHE A 428 34.05 -27.42 -0.52
C PHE A 428 33.63 -27.43 0.95
N ILE A 429 32.40 -27.00 1.25
CA ILE A 429 31.78 -27.12 2.58
C ILE A 429 30.36 -27.67 2.48
N TRP A 430 29.95 -28.44 3.49
CA TRP A 430 28.60 -29.00 3.60
C TRP A 430 27.98 -28.67 4.96
N LEU A 431 26.82 -28.00 4.97
CA LEU A 431 26.00 -27.71 6.14
C LEU A 431 24.99 -28.85 6.37
N ASP A 432 25.22 -29.67 7.39
CA ASP A 432 24.38 -30.82 7.76
C ASP A 432 23.41 -30.47 8.89
N GLY A 433 22.11 -30.48 8.57
CA GLY A 433 20.99 -30.14 9.45
C GLY A 433 20.23 -31.33 10.02
N LYS A 434 19.43 -31.09 11.06
CA LYS A 434 18.53 -32.12 11.60
C LYS A 434 17.37 -32.41 10.63
N PRO A 435 16.97 -33.69 10.49
CA PRO A 435 15.70 -34.08 9.84
C PRO A 435 14.50 -33.32 10.40
N MET A 436 13.79 -32.57 9.56
CA MET A 436 12.53 -31.89 9.90
C MET A 436 11.38 -32.48 9.08
N GLN A 437 10.17 -32.57 9.67
CA GLN A 437 8.99 -33.10 9.00
C GLN A 437 8.28 -31.99 8.19
N CYS A 438 8.54 -31.96 6.87
CA CYS A 438 7.83 -31.28 5.77
C CYS A 438 7.81 -29.74 5.63
N ASP A 439 7.92 -29.33 4.35
CA ASP A 439 7.42 -28.19 3.56
C ASP A 439 7.67 -26.71 3.93
N ASP A 440 8.52 -26.38 4.91
CA ASP A 440 8.82 -24.96 5.21
C ASP A 440 10.21 -24.51 4.70
N PHE A 441 10.22 -23.52 3.79
CA PHE A 441 11.42 -22.71 3.43
C PHE A 441 11.99 -21.90 4.60
N ASP A 442 11.38 -21.99 5.78
CA ASP A 442 11.76 -21.33 7.03
C ASP A 442 12.89 -22.05 7.78
N ASN A 443 13.57 -23.02 7.18
CA ASN A 443 14.65 -23.71 7.90
C ASN A 443 15.95 -22.87 7.95
N PRO A 444 16.62 -22.85 9.12
CA PRO A 444 17.87 -22.11 9.35
C PRO A 444 18.97 -22.26 8.30
N ILE A 445 19.11 -23.45 7.71
CA ILE A 445 20.22 -23.82 6.83
C ILE A 445 19.96 -23.34 5.40
N THR A 446 18.73 -23.51 4.91
CA THR A 446 18.30 -22.95 3.61
C THR A 446 18.34 -21.43 3.62
N MET A 447 18.01 -20.81 4.75
CA MET A 447 18.10 -19.36 4.92
C MET A 447 19.54 -18.85 4.90
N VAL A 448 20.51 -19.59 5.47
CA VAL A 448 21.94 -19.26 5.35
C VAL A 448 22.37 -19.32 3.88
N ALA A 449 21.99 -20.38 3.14
CA ALA A 449 22.30 -20.50 1.72
C ALA A 449 21.72 -19.33 0.90
N ALA A 450 20.44 -19.00 1.10
CA ALA A 450 19.78 -17.87 0.43
C ALA A 450 20.45 -16.52 0.73
N LYS A 451 20.91 -16.32 1.96
CA LYS A 451 21.54 -15.07 2.35
C LYS A 451 22.94 -14.90 1.78
N VAL A 452 23.73 -15.98 1.72
CA VAL A 452 25.03 -15.97 1.04
C VAL A 452 24.85 -15.67 -0.45
N ILE A 453 23.80 -16.20 -1.08
CA ILE A 453 23.48 -15.89 -2.49
C ILE A 453 23.19 -14.40 -2.67
N SER A 454 22.28 -13.85 -1.87
CA SER A 454 21.90 -12.43 -1.93
C SER A 454 23.11 -11.50 -1.75
N LEU A 455 24.03 -11.83 -0.82
CA LEU A 455 25.25 -11.06 -0.60
C LEU A 455 26.21 -11.14 -1.80
N ALA A 456 26.37 -12.33 -2.38
CA ALA A 456 27.20 -12.50 -3.57
C ALA A 456 26.66 -11.69 -4.76
N GLU A 457 25.34 -11.63 -4.94
CA GLU A 457 24.70 -10.83 -5.98
C GLU A 457 24.87 -9.32 -5.76
N GLN A 458 24.64 -8.83 -4.53
CA GLN A 458 24.83 -7.43 -4.16
C GLN A 458 26.26 -6.95 -4.44
N LEU A 459 27.24 -7.83 -4.22
CA LEU A 459 28.66 -7.55 -4.43
C LEU A 459 29.12 -7.87 -5.86
N GLN A 460 28.19 -8.23 -6.76
CA GLN A 460 28.47 -8.61 -8.16
C GLN A 460 29.55 -9.69 -8.25
N THR A 461 29.48 -10.67 -7.36
CA THR A 461 30.37 -11.83 -7.32
C THR A 461 29.73 -12.97 -8.15
N PRO A 462 30.49 -13.68 -9.01
CA PRO A 462 29.94 -14.74 -9.84
C PRO A 462 29.42 -15.87 -8.98
N ILE A 463 28.13 -16.14 -9.13
CA ILE A 463 27.45 -17.15 -8.34
C ILE A 463 26.43 -17.89 -9.21
N MET A 464 26.43 -19.21 -9.06
CA MET A 464 25.36 -20.08 -9.50
C MET A 464 24.70 -20.73 -8.28
N SER A 465 23.38 -20.83 -8.32
CA SER A 465 22.62 -21.40 -7.21
C SER A 465 21.46 -22.26 -7.68
N HIS A 466 21.00 -23.18 -6.82
CA HIS A 466 19.77 -23.94 -7.04
C HIS A 466 19.16 -24.43 -5.72
N PHE A 467 17.84 -24.29 -5.57
CA PHE A 467 17.07 -24.81 -4.44
C PHE A 467 16.30 -26.06 -4.88
N CYS A 468 16.68 -27.23 -4.37
CA CYS A 468 16.11 -28.51 -4.76
C CYS A 468 14.71 -28.72 -4.17
N GLU A 469 13.73 -29.02 -5.02
CA GLU A 469 12.35 -29.35 -4.62
C GLU A 469 11.87 -30.65 -5.30
N LEU A 470 11.11 -31.48 -4.57
CA LEU A 470 10.34 -32.61 -5.12
C LEU A 470 8.84 -32.35 -4.94
N ARG A 471 8.18 -31.79 -5.96
CA ARG A 471 6.78 -31.39 -5.85
C ARG A 471 5.82 -32.58 -5.85
N ARG A 472 4.92 -32.63 -4.86
CA ARG A 472 3.79 -33.57 -4.84
C ARG A 472 2.79 -33.19 -5.93
N GLY A 473 2.65 -34.04 -6.95
CA GLY A 473 1.65 -33.86 -8.03
C GLY A 473 2.22 -33.40 -9.38
N GLN A 474 3.54 -33.29 -9.54
CA GLN A 474 4.14 -33.00 -10.84
C GLN A 474 3.84 -34.14 -11.84
N LYS A 475 3.23 -33.83 -12.99
CA LYS A 475 3.08 -34.79 -14.10
C LYS A 475 4.47 -35.10 -14.63
N LEU A 476 4.91 -36.35 -14.45
CA LEU A 476 6.13 -36.88 -15.04
C LEU A 476 6.14 -36.57 -16.54
N ARG A 477 7.25 -36.00 -17.05
CA ARG A 477 7.45 -35.92 -18.51
C ARG A 477 7.49 -37.37 -18.99
N LEU A 478 6.63 -37.72 -19.96
CA LEU A 478 6.50 -39.09 -20.48
C LEU A 478 7.85 -39.56 -21.04
N GLY A 479 8.59 -40.37 -20.28
CA GLY A 479 9.89 -40.93 -20.67
C GLY A 479 10.73 -41.38 -19.48
N ASN A 480 11.05 -42.68 -19.46
CA ASN A 480 11.83 -43.48 -18.49
C ASN A 480 12.73 -42.75 -17.47
N GLY A 481 12.18 -42.36 -16.33
CA GLY A 481 12.98 -42.04 -15.14
C GLY A 481 12.12 -41.80 -13.90
N SER A 482 12.71 -41.97 -12.72
CA SER A 482 12.10 -41.60 -11.44
C SER A 482 11.91 -40.08 -11.36
N LYS A 483 11.07 -39.61 -10.43
CA LYS A 483 10.87 -38.17 -10.22
C LYS A 483 12.17 -37.49 -9.79
N GLU A 484 12.96 -38.23 -9.03
CA GLU A 484 14.27 -37.88 -8.50
C GLU A 484 15.31 -37.77 -9.63
N GLU A 485 15.31 -38.70 -10.60
CA GLU A 485 16.18 -38.63 -11.78
C GLU A 485 15.88 -37.40 -12.65
N GLN A 486 14.60 -37.11 -12.91
CA GLN A 486 14.21 -35.95 -13.72
C GLN A 486 14.56 -34.63 -13.02
N ALA A 487 14.35 -34.55 -11.70
CA ALA A 487 14.69 -33.37 -10.92
C ALA A 487 16.21 -33.13 -10.86
N LEU A 488 17.00 -34.21 -10.74
CA LEU A 488 18.45 -34.14 -10.72
C LEU A 488 19.04 -33.64 -12.06
N VAL A 489 18.51 -34.12 -13.19
CA VAL A 489 18.92 -33.65 -14.53
C VAL A 489 18.56 -32.18 -14.73
N GLY A 490 17.34 -31.78 -14.36
CA GLY A 490 16.90 -30.39 -14.45
C GLY A 490 17.77 -29.43 -13.65
N MET A 491 18.21 -29.82 -12.45
CA MET A 491 19.13 -29.03 -11.64
C MET A 491 20.47 -28.80 -12.36
N VAL A 492 21.09 -29.86 -12.91
CA VAL A 492 22.37 -29.72 -13.61
C VAL A 492 22.25 -28.84 -14.84
N TYR A 493 21.14 -28.92 -15.58
CA TYR A 493 20.91 -28.09 -16.77
C TYR A 493 20.77 -26.61 -16.41
N SER A 494 20.09 -26.34 -15.29
CA SER A 494 19.98 -25.00 -14.71
C SER A 494 21.34 -24.41 -14.36
N LEU A 495 22.24 -25.22 -13.77
CA LEU A 495 23.60 -24.79 -13.40
C LEU A 495 24.48 -24.56 -14.65
N ILE A 496 24.37 -25.41 -15.66
CA ILE A 496 25.05 -25.22 -16.96
C ILE A 496 24.64 -23.89 -17.58
N ARG A 497 23.34 -23.59 -17.62
CA ARG A 497 22.84 -22.34 -18.21
C ARG A 497 23.33 -21.11 -17.45
N GLN A 498 23.38 -21.17 -16.12
CA GLN A 498 23.93 -20.11 -15.27
C GLN A 498 25.41 -19.87 -15.52
N LEU A 499 26.22 -20.93 -15.71
CA LEU A 499 27.63 -20.75 -16.08
C LEU A 499 27.78 -20.10 -17.46
N VAL A 500 26.93 -20.42 -18.43
CA VAL A 500 26.97 -19.77 -19.74
C VAL A 500 26.75 -18.25 -19.64
N GLU A 501 25.87 -17.78 -18.74
CA GLU A 501 25.69 -16.33 -18.49
C GLU A 501 26.91 -15.65 -17.87
N LEU A 502 27.82 -16.41 -17.27
CA LEU A 502 29.02 -15.92 -16.58
C LEU A 502 30.28 -15.98 -17.46
N LEU A 503 30.18 -16.48 -18.70
CA LEU A 503 31.31 -16.59 -19.61
C LEU A 503 31.86 -15.20 -20.01
N PRO A 504 33.18 -15.06 -20.16
CA PRO A 504 33.76 -13.84 -20.70
C PRO A 504 33.41 -13.68 -22.20
N PRO A 505 33.42 -12.44 -22.74
CA PRO A 505 32.99 -12.16 -24.11
C PRO A 505 33.68 -12.99 -25.19
N VAL A 506 34.97 -13.28 -24.99
CA VAL A 506 35.76 -14.21 -25.81
C VAL A 506 36.58 -15.06 -24.86
N PHE A 507 36.60 -16.37 -25.10
CA PHE A 507 37.46 -17.29 -24.38
C PHE A 507 37.95 -18.42 -25.28
N GLU A 508 39.12 -18.94 -24.93
CA GLU A 508 39.65 -20.15 -25.52
C GLU A 508 39.20 -21.35 -24.71
N ALA A 509 38.62 -22.33 -25.40
CA ALA A 509 38.18 -23.58 -24.82
C ALA A 509 38.95 -24.75 -25.44
N SER A 510 39.38 -25.69 -24.59
CA SER A 510 39.89 -26.99 -25.02
C SER A 510 38.78 -27.97 -25.42
N SER A 511 37.53 -27.61 -25.18
CA SER A 511 36.35 -28.47 -25.27
C SER A 511 35.32 -27.88 -26.23
N ASP A 512 34.54 -28.75 -26.88
CA ASP A 512 33.54 -28.35 -27.88
C ASP A 512 32.26 -27.80 -27.23
N PHE A 513 31.91 -26.55 -27.59
CA PHE A 513 30.67 -25.86 -27.20
C PHE A 513 29.73 -25.61 -28.41
N SER A 514 29.83 -26.45 -29.45
CA SER A 514 28.94 -26.42 -30.61
C SER A 514 27.47 -26.66 -30.24
N ALA A 515 26.57 -26.21 -31.11
CA ALA A 515 25.15 -26.51 -31.01
C ALA A 515 24.87 -28.02 -30.92
N GLU A 516 25.64 -28.86 -31.62
CA GLU A 516 25.48 -30.33 -31.59
C GLU A 516 25.72 -30.90 -30.18
N LYS A 517 26.71 -30.38 -29.46
CA LYS A 517 27.00 -30.80 -28.09
C LYS A 517 25.84 -30.48 -27.15
N PHE A 518 25.28 -29.27 -27.22
CA PHE A 518 24.13 -28.89 -26.39
C PHE A 518 22.83 -29.56 -26.82
N ASN A 519 22.64 -29.85 -28.11
CA ASN A 519 21.48 -30.59 -28.62
C ASN A 519 21.42 -32.03 -28.08
N SER A 520 22.55 -32.61 -27.66
CA SER A 520 22.57 -33.92 -27.02
C SER A 520 22.04 -33.93 -25.57
N LEU A 521 21.79 -32.75 -25.00
CA LEU A 521 21.23 -32.58 -23.66
C LEU A 521 19.69 -32.64 -23.72
N ASP A 522 19.16 -33.86 -23.79
CA ASP A 522 17.74 -34.14 -24.07
C ASP A 522 16.78 -34.01 -22.87
N GLY A 523 17.32 -33.76 -21.66
CA GLY A 523 16.53 -33.63 -20.43
C GLY A 523 16.21 -34.96 -19.76
N THR A 524 16.82 -36.06 -20.20
CA THR A 524 16.69 -37.39 -19.60
C THR A 524 17.95 -37.79 -18.85
N ILE A 525 17.89 -38.84 -18.03
CA ILE A 525 19.08 -39.36 -17.33
C ILE A 525 20.13 -39.94 -18.29
N GLN A 526 19.77 -40.21 -19.56
CA GLN A 526 20.71 -40.75 -20.56
C GLN A 526 21.77 -39.73 -20.96
N SER A 527 21.45 -38.43 -20.93
CA SER A 527 22.37 -37.34 -21.22
C SER A 527 23.21 -36.90 -20.01
N TRP A 528 23.05 -37.56 -18.85
CA TRP A 528 23.70 -37.23 -17.58
C TRP A 528 25.22 -37.06 -17.68
N ARG A 529 25.93 -38.04 -18.25
CA ARG A 529 27.39 -37.98 -18.37
C ARG A 529 27.84 -36.84 -19.29
N THR A 530 27.06 -36.57 -20.34
CA THR A 530 27.33 -35.46 -21.25
C THR A 530 27.11 -34.12 -20.55
N ALA A 531 26.05 -34.00 -19.75
CA ALA A 531 25.78 -32.82 -18.95
C ALA A 531 26.88 -32.52 -17.93
N LEU A 532 27.36 -33.55 -17.22
CA LEU A 532 28.49 -33.41 -16.29
C LEU A 532 29.80 -33.03 -16.99
N SER A 533 30.05 -33.55 -18.19
CA SER A 533 31.19 -33.11 -19.03
C SER A 533 31.06 -31.63 -19.36
N VAL A 534 29.91 -31.19 -19.89
CA VAL A 534 29.67 -29.78 -20.27
C VAL A 534 29.81 -28.85 -19.06
N LEU A 535 29.28 -29.24 -17.89
CA LEU A 535 29.44 -28.48 -16.65
C LEU A 535 30.92 -28.34 -16.25
N THR A 536 31.68 -29.42 -16.36
CA THR A 536 33.12 -29.45 -16.04
C THR A 536 33.92 -28.57 -17.02
N ASP A 537 33.62 -28.69 -18.31
CA ASP A 537 34.26 -27.94 -19.38
C ASP A 537 34.00 -26.43 -19.23
N LEU A 538 32.75 -26.02 -19.01
CA LEU A 538 32.37 -24.61 -18.77
C LEU A 538 33.02 -24.03 -17.52
N ALA A 539 33.05 -24.81 -16.42
CA ALA A 539 33.75 -24.39 -15.20
C ALA A 539 35.27 -24.24 -15.43
N GLY A 540 35.84 -25.05 -16.33
CA GLY A 540 37.25 -24.96 -16.75
C GLY A 540 37.58 -23.69 -17.54
N SER A 541 36.61 -23.17 -18.29
CA SER A 541 36.70 -21.94 -19.09
C SER A 541 36.52 -20.65 -18.28
N MET A 542 36.19 -20.74 -16.99
CA MET A 542 36.02 -19.56 -16.13
C MET A 542 37.38 -18.94 -15.73
N PRO A 543 37.54 -17.61 -15.85
CA PRO A 543 38.78 -16.91 -15.49
C PRO A 543 39.10 -16.88 -13.98
N GLY A 544 38.18 -17.31 -13.12
CA GLY A 544 38.35 -17.35 -11.65
C GLY A 544 37.35 -18.30 -10.97
N PRO A 545 37.49 -18.53 -9.64
CA PRO A 545 36.59 -19.42 -8.91
C PRO A 545 35.17 -18.86 -8.87
N VAL A 546 34.19 -19.66 -9.31
CA VAL A 546 32.76 -19.35 -9.27
C VAL A 546 32.14 -19.96 -8.02
N PHE A 547 31.29 -19.21 -7.32
CA PHE A 547 30.54 -19.71 -6.17
C PHE A 547 29.38 -20.59 -6.65
N CYS A 548 29.23 -21.78 -6.07
CA CYS A 548 28.17 -22.74 -6.36
C CYS A 548 27.45 -23.10 -5.07
N ILE A 549 26.17 -22.74 -4.98
CA ILE A 549 25.34 -22.96 -3.79
C ILE A 549 24.15 -23.85 -4.14
N VAL A 550 24.12 -25.07 -3.62
CA VAL A 550 23.02 -26.01 -3.86
C VAL A 550 22.37 -26.40 -2.53
N ASP A 551 21.11 -26.02 -2.38
CA ASP A 551 20.32 -26.30 -1.18
C ASP A 551 19.35 -27.46 -1.42
N GLY A 552 19.22 -28.37 -0.45
CA GLY A 552 18.19 -29.41 -0.48
C GLY A 552 18.56 -30.68 -1.25
N LEU A 553 19.83 -30.93 -1.60
CA LEU A 553 20.22 -32.06 -2.46
C LEU A 553 19.77 -33.45 -1.94
N HIS A 554 19.59 -33.59 -0.62
CA HIS A 554 19.03 -34.79 0.03
C HIS A 554 17.63 -35.17 -0.45
N TRP A 555 16.84 -34.23 -0.98
CA TRP A 555 15.54 -34.53 -1.58
C TRP A 555 15.68 -35.49 -2.75
N PHE A 556 16.73 -35.35 -3.57
CA PHE A 556 16.95 -36.20 -4.73
C PHE A 556 17.59 -37.55 -4.40
N ASN A 557 17.83 -37.88 -3.12
CA ASN A 557 18.51 -39.12 -2.73
C ASN A 557 17.56 -40.33 -2.80
N ASP A 558 17.64 -41.07 -3.91
CA ASP A 558 16.97 -42.36 -4.14
C ASP A 558 17.98 -43.40 -4.65
N ARG A 559 17.65 -44.70 -4.52
CA ARG A 559 18.51 -45.77 -5.06
C ARG A 559 18.79 -45.60 -6.56
N SER A 560 17.86 -45.02 -7.31
CA SER A 560 18.03 -44.72 -8.74
C SER A 560 19.04 -43.61 -9.01
N THR A 561 19.23 -42.66 -8.10
CA THR A 561 20.09 -41.49 -8.27
C THR A 561 21.42 -41.56 -7.52
N ASP A 562 21.65 -42.56 -6.66
CA ASP A 562 22.85 -42.66 -5.80
C ASP A 562 24.18 -42.56 -6.60
N ASN A 563 24.28 -43.27 -7.73
CA ASN A 563 25.46 -43.22 -8.60
C ASN A 563 25.63 -41.86 -9.26
N CYS A 564 24.54 -41.26 -9.73
CA CYS A 564 24.55 -39.94 -10.39
C CYS A 564 24.93 -38.85 -9.39
N LEU A 565 24.36 -38.85 -8.19
CA LEU A 565 24.74 -37.95 -7.11
C LEU A 565 26.23 -38.10 -6.76
N THR A 566 26.76 -39.32 -6.72
CA THR A 566 28.19 -39.57 -6.50
C THR A 566 29.05 -38.93 -7.60
N GLU A 567 28.69 -39.12 -8.88
CA GLU A 567 29.39 -38.51 -10.01
C GLU A 567 29.33 -36.97 -9.97
N PHE A 568 28.16 -36.39 -9.65
CA PHE A 568 27.98 -34.94 -9.53
C PHE A 568 28.83 -34.35 -8.41
N ILE A 569 28.86 -34.97 -7.23
CA ILE A 569 29.70 -34.52 -6.11
C ILE A 569 31.18 -34.56 -6.49
N ARG A 570 31.63 -35.57 -7.23
CA ARG A 570 33.02 -35.63 -7.74
C ARG A 570 33.33 -34.49 -8.71
N VAL A 571 32.40 -34.12 -9.59
CA VAL A 571 32.55 -32.96 -10.49
C VAL A 571 32.64 -31.66 -9.71
N LEU A 572 31.75 -31.44 -8.73
CA LEU A 572 31.80 -30.26 -7.87
C LEU A 572 33.12 -30.15 -7.08
N ARG A 573 33.73 -31.29 -6.75
CA ARG A 573 35.04 -31.38 -6.07
C ARG A 573 36.24 -31.30 -7.01
N GLY A 574 36.03 -31.19 -8.33
CA GLY A 574 37.07 -31.16 -9.37
C GLY A 574 37.98 -29.92 -9.39
N GLY A 575 37.93 -29.06 -8.36
CA GLY A 575 38.95 -28.03 -8.11
C GLY A 575 38.79 -26.72 -8.88
N ARG A 576 37.58 -26.39 -9.38
CA ARG A 576 37.29 -25.12 -10.08
C ARG A 576 36.18 -24.27 -9.46
N LEU A 577 35.33 -24.88 -8.62
CA LEU A 577 34.18 -24.23 -8.00
C LEU A 577 34.38 -24.07 -6.49
N LYS A 578 33.87 -22.97 -5.94
CA LYS A 578 33.69 -22.81 -4.49
C LYS A 578 32.30 -23.30 -4.13
N VAL A 579 32.22 -24.46 -3.47
CA VAL A 579 30.94 -25.15 -3.28
C VAL A 579 30.46 -25.08 -1.85
N LEU A 580 29.20 -24.67 -1.66
CA LEU A 580 28.44 -24.77 -0.41
C LEU A 580 27.21 -25.63 -0.67
N LEU A 581 27.14 -26.77 0.02
CA LEU A 581 25.93 -27.60 0.06
C LEU A 581 25.19 -27.43 1.38
N SER A 582 23.87 -27.47 1.35
CA SER A 582 23.02 -27.37 2.54
C SER A 582 21.90 -28.41 2.52
N THR A 583 21.72 -29.16 3.61
CA THR A 583 20.70 -30.22 3.69
C THR A 583 20.03 -30.33 5.06
N THR A 584 18.72 -30.59 5.09
CA THR A 584 17.92 -30.82 6.31
C THR A 584 17.51 -32.28 6.50
N GLY A 585 18.17 -33.23 5.85
CA GLY A 585 17.81 -34.65 5.91
C GLY A 585 19.01 -35.58 5.76
N ARG A 586 18.78 -36.89 5.94
CA ARG A 586 19.84 -37.90 5.87
C ARG A 586 20.06 -38.32 4.42
N SER A 587 21.18 -37.91 3.82
CA SER A 587 21.69 -38.51 2.58
C SER A 587 22.84 -39.46 2.90
N VAL A 588 22.74 -40.71 2.43
CA VAL A 588 23.81 -41.70 2.59
C VAL A 588 24.96 -41.39 1.64
N VAL A 589 24.66 -40.93 0.42
CA VAL A 589 25.66 -40.56 -0.59
C VAL A 589 26.53 -39.41 -0.10
N LEU A 590 25.92 -38.31 0.40
CA LEU A 590 26.67 -37.16 0.90
C LEU A 590 27.56 -37.53 2.09
N ARG A 591 27.10 -38.41 2.99
CA ARG A 591 27.92 -38.89 4.13
C ARG A 591 29.10 -39.77 3.72
N ASN A 592 28.99 -40.49 2.61
CA ASN A 592 30.04 -41.38 2.13
C ASN A 592 31.08 -40.61 1.29
N GLU A 593 30.65 -39.65 0.49
CA GLU A 593 31.52 -38.91 -0.43
C GLU A 593 32.13 -37.64 0.20
N ILE A 594 31.54 -37.05 1.26
CA ILE A 594 32.03 -35.83 1.90
C ILE A 594 32.75 -36.17 3.22
N PRO A 595 34.06 -35.85 3.35
CA PRO A 595 34.81 -36.07 4.58
C PRO A 595 34.27 -35.25 5.76
N ARG A 596 34.42 -35.78 6.98
CA ARG A 596 34.01 -35.08 8.22
C ARG A 596 34.67 -33.71 8.41
N SER A 597 35.87 -33.50 7.88
CA SER A 597 36.58 -32.20 7.94
C SER A 597 35.89 -31.09 7.15
N GLU A 598 35.00 -31.43 6.22
CA GLU A 598 34.27 -30.49 5.36
C GLU A 598 32.78 -30.41 5.73
N THR A 599 32.36 -31.13 6.78
CA THR A 599 30.97 -31.17 7.25
C THR A 599 30.78 -30.32 8.49
N LEU A 600 29.86 -29.36 8.43
CA LEU A 600 29.48 -28.46 9.53
C LEU A 600 28.08 -28.85 10.03
N THR A 601 28.00 -29.45 11.22
CA THR A 601 26.73 -29.88 11.80
C THR A 601 26.07 -28.79 12.65
N MET A 602 24.86 -28.35 12.30
CA MET A 602 24.09 -27.40 13.13
C MET A 602 23.44 -28.11 14.34
N ARG A 603 23.85 -27.75 15.55
CA ARG A 603 23.16 -28.15 16.80
C ARG A 603 22.14 -27.08 17.19
N THR A 604 20.85 -27.42 17.18
CA THR A 604 19.78 -26.56 17.70
C THR A 604 20.05 -26.26 19.19
N ILE A 605 20.20 -24.98 19.55
CA ILE A 605 20.16 -24.55 20.96
C ILE A 605 18.74 -24.84 21.46
N THR A 606 18.59 -25.91 22.22
CA THR A 606 17.34 -26.18 22.94
C THR A 606 17.38 -25.31 24.18
N LEU A 607 16.47 -24.33 24.28
CA LEU A 607 16.18 -23.63 25.53
C LEU A 607 15.63 -24.66 26.52
N VAL A 608 16.52 -25.31 27.27
CA VAL A 608 16.14 -26.12 28.42
C VAL A 608 15.94 -25.17 29.59
N SER A 609 14.68 -25.06 30.00
CA SER A 609 14.20 -24.58 31.29
C SER A 609 15.21 -24.83 32.42
N SER A 610 15.84 -23.76 32.92
CA SER A 610 16.74 -23.82 34.07
C SER A 610 16.24 -22.87 35.16
N PHE A 611 15.14 -23.28 35.80
CA PHE A 611 14.66 -22.76 37.08
C PHE A 611 15.37 -23.42 38.29
N ALA A 612 16.55 -24.02 38.07
CA ALA A 612 17.24 -24.81 39.10
C ALA A 612 18.76 -24.56 39.08
N TYR A 613 19.20 -23.31 39.27
CA TYR A 613 20.59 -23.01 39.62
C TYR A 613 20.72 -21.68 40.41
N LEU A 614 19.72 -21.37 41.24
CA LEU A 614 19.70 -20.21 42.15
C LEU A 614 19.89 -20.63 43.63
N ALA A 615 20.60 -21.72 43.85
CA ALA A 615 20.91 -22.20 45.19
C ALA A 615 22.23 -22.97 45.20
N LEU A 616 23.36 -22.29 44.96
CA LEU A 616 24.68 -22.60 45.54
C LEU A 616 25.69 -21.58 44.99
N LEU A 617 26.53 -21.06 45.88
CA LEU A 617 27.54 -20.02 45.64
C LEU A 617 27.05 -18.57 45.70
N GLY A 618 26.38 -18.23 46.80
CA GLY A 618 26.77 -17.00 47.49
C GLY A 618 28.18 -17.18 48.06
N GLY A 619 29.07 -16.21 47.83
CA GLY A 619 30.40 -16.22 48.42
C GLY A 619 31.39 -15.24 47.79
N LEU A 620 31.37 -13.99 48.29
CA LEU A 620 32.52 -13.07 48.43
C LEU A 620 33.24 -12.59 47.15
N ALA A 621 33.08 -11.31 46.79
CA ALA A 621 34.17 -10.31 46.86
C ALA A 621 33.85 -9.01 46.07
N ILE A 622 33.92 -7.93 46.84
CA ILE A 622 34.04 -6.49 46.57
C ILE A 622 34.62 -6.09 45.19
N GLY A 623 33.91 -5.23 44.47
CA GLY A 623 34.42 -4.45 43.32
C GLY A 623 33.35 -3.52 42.73
N SER A 624 33.61 -2.22 42.71
CA SER A 624 32.71 -1.10 42.38
C SER A 624 31.85 -1.26 41.12
N PRO A 625 30.61 -0.71 41.06
CA PRO A 625 29.75 -0.84 39.90
C PRO A 625 30.16 0.18 38.82
N THR A 626 30.91 -0.25 37.82
CA THR A 626 30.88 0.39 36.51
C THR A 626 29.57 0.00 35.82
N ARG A 627 28.66 0.97 35.66
CA ARG A 627 27.43 0.83 34.86
C ARG A 627 27.79 0.38 33.42
N GLN A 628 27.60 -0.89 33.11
CA GLN A 628 27.42 -1.37 31.73
C GLN A 628 25.93 -1.33 31.43
N GLY A 629 25.53 -0.41 30.54
CA GLY A 629 24.14 -0.26 30.10
C GLY A 629 23.76 -1.36 29.10
N ASN A 630 22.64 -2.03 29.37
CA ASN A 630 21.85 -2.79 28.40
C ASN A 630 21.58 -1.94 27.15
N LEU A 631 21.92 -2.40 25.94
CA LEU A 631 21.23 -1.93 24.73
C LEU A 631 19.94 -2.73 24.58
N SER A 632 18.90 -2.28 25.28
CA SER A 632 17.53 -2.70 25.05
C SER A 632 17.09 -2.35 23.62
N SER A 633 16.20 -3.17 23.07
CA SER A 633 15.40 -2.97 21.85
C SER A 633 14.46 -1.74 21.90
N PHE A 634 14.83 -0.75 22.70
CA PHE A 634 14.10 0.40 23.17
C PHE A 634 15.16 1.46 23.47
N LEU A 635 15.25 2.50 22.62
CA LEU A 635 16.12 3.65 22.89
C LEU A 635 15.35 4.59 23.81
N THR A 636 15.81 4.68 25.05
CA THR A 636 15.31 5.67 26.01
C THR A 636 16.12 6.97 25.85
N VAL A 637 15.41 8.09 25.82
CA VAL A 637 15.96 9.45 25.75
C VAL A 637 15.52 10.19 27.01
N GLU A 638 16.46 10.78 27.73
CA GLU A 638 16.17 11.61 28.89
C GLU A 638 15.67 12.98 28.42
N THR A 639 14.52 13.42 28.94
CA THR A 639 13.91 14.72 28.61
C THR A 639 13.48 15.46 29.87
N SER A 640 13.13 16.74 29.74
CA SER A 640 12.55 17.56 30.82
C SER A 640 11.28 16.95 31.43
N ASN A 641 10.54 16.16 30.65
CA ASN A 641 9.29 15.53 31.05
C ASN A 641 9.48 14.08 31.51
N GLY A 642 10.73 13.64 31.67
CA GLY A 642 11.13 12.31 32.11
C GLY A 642 11.75 11.46 30.99
N PRO A 643 12.12 10.21 31.29
CA PRO A 643 12.65 9.30 30.29
C PRO A 643 11.58 8.93 29.25
N ILE A 644 11.90 8.98 27.96
CA ILE A 644 11.00 8.62 26.86
C ILE A 644 11.58 7.45 26.11
N THR A 645 10.82 6.35 26.04
CA THR A 645 11.23 5.12 25.40
C THR A 645 10.48 4.93 24.08
N GLY A 646 11.19 5.01 22.95
CA GLY A 646 10.66 4.75 21.61
C GLY A 646 10.94 3.35 21.09
N HIS A 647 10.55 3.07 19.84
CA HIS A 647 10.76 1.78 19.18
C HIS A 647 11.10 1.96 17.70
N LEU A 648 11.44 0.86 17.01
CA LEU A 648 11.66 0.88 15.56
C LEU A 648 10.32 1.06 14.83
N ALA A 649 10.33 1.86 13.77
CA ALA A 649 9.16 2.06 12.94
C ALA A 649 8.78 0.78 12.20
N SER A 650 7.48 0.54 12.09
CA SER A 650 6.95 -0.65 11.39
C SER A 650 7.27 -0.59 9.89
N ASN A 651 7.81 -1.69 9.36
CA ASN A 651 8.29 -1.81 7.97
C ASN A 651 9.41 -0.81 7.60
N SER A 652 10.13 -0.25 8.60
CA SER A 652 11.27 0.64 8.40
C SER A 652 12.25 0.54 9.58
N SER A 653 13.07 -0.51 9.60
CA SER A 653 14.02 -0.79 10.70
C SER A 653 15.17 0.24 10.81
N SER A 654 15.30 1.12 9.82
CA SER A 654 16.24 2.25 9.81
C SER A 654 15.70 3.49 10.53
N VAL A 655 14.44 3.51 10.97
CA VAL A 655 13.82 4.65 11.65
C VAL A 655 13.41 4.28 13.07
N LEU A 656 13.70 5.17 14.00
CA LEU A 656 13.16 5.17 15.36
C LEU A 656 11.97 6.11 15.40
N GLU A 657 10.87 5.64 15.99
CA GLU A 657 9.69 6.44 16.24
C GLU A 657 9.36 6.52 17.73
N TYR A 658 8.95 7.71 18.14
CA TYR A 658 8.50 8.05 19.48
C TYR A 658 7.15 8.74 19.35
N LEU A 659 6.08 8.01 19.65
CA LEU A 659 4.70 8.45 19.37
C LEU A 659 3.99 8.89 20.67
N GLY A 660 3.17 9.94 20.56
CA GLY A 660 2.27 10.37 21.62
C GLY A 660 2.93 11.02 22.85
N ILE A 661 4.11 11.63 22.70
CA ILE A 661 4.85 12.26 23.80
C ILE A 661 4.08 13.49 24.34
N PRO A 662 3.68 13.54 25.62
CA PRO A 662 3.08 14.73 26.20
C PRO A 662 4.13 15.84 26.41
N TYR A 663 3.96 16.98 25.73
CA TYR A 663 4.92 18.10 25.83
C TYR A 663 4.53 19.12 26.91
N VAL A 664 3.25 19.18 27.30
CA VAL A 664 2.70 20.02 28.38
C VAL A 664 1.64 19.26 29.17
N LYS A 665 1.16 19.82 30.28
CA LYS A 665 0.08 19.23 31.07
C LYS A 665 -1.18 19.06 30.21
N PRO A 666 -1.96 17.99 30.43
CA PRO A 666 -3.23 17.81 29.74
C PRO A 666 -4.18 18.99 30.04
N PRO A 667 -4.80 19.62 29.03
CA PRO A 667 -5.67 20.79 29.20
C PRO A 667 -7.07 20.40 29.69
N ILE A 668 -7.14 19.59 30.75
CA ILE A 668 -8.38 19.04 31.33
C ILE A 668 -8.79 19.78 32.62
N GLY A 669 -10.09 19.72 32.94
CA GLY A 669 -10.63 20.32 34.16
C GLY A 669 -10.32 21.82 34.23
N ASN A 670 -9.58 22.24 35.26
CA ASN A 670 -9.22 23.65 35.44
C ASN A 670 -8.27 24.20 34.36
N LEU A 671 -7.55 23.33 33.64
CA LEU A 671 -6.69 23.71 32.52
C LEU A 671 -7.43 23.79 31.19
N ARG A 672 -8.71 23.42 31.14
CA ARG A 672 -9.55 23.66 29.97
C ARG A 672 -9.67 25.17 29.74
N PHE A 673 -9.45 25.60 28.50
CA PHE A 673 -9.39 27.01 28.10
C PHE A 673 -8.29 27.83 28.83
N ALA A 674 -7.29 27.19 29.41
CA ALA A 674 -6.13 27.86 29.99
C ALA A 674 -4.92 27.83 29.04
N LEU A 675 -3.91 28.63 29.32
CA LEU A 675 -2.61 28.54 28.65
C LEU A 675 -1.99 27.15 28.85
N PRO A 676 -1.22 26.63 27.87
CA PRO A 676 -0.48 25.39 28.07
C PRO A 676 0.51 25.55 29.23
N GLU A 677 0.53 24.56 30.13
CA GLU A 677 1.39 24.60 31.32
C GLU A 677 2.49 23.54 31.22
N PRO A 678 3.78 23.91 31.31
CA PRO A 678 4.87 22.95 31.35
C PRO A 678 4.75 21.97 32.52
N PHE A 679 5.37 20.80 32.38
CA PHE A 679 5.55 19.89 33.50
C PHE A 679 6.87 19.14 33.42
N THR A 680 7.32 18.70 34.59
CA THR A 680 8.46 17.78 34.75
C THR A 680 7.96 16.51 35.40
N SER A 681 8.47 15.36 34.97
CA SER A 681 8.12 14.07 35.54
C SER A 681 9.36 13.18 35.59
N ASN A 682 9.44 12.32 36.61
CA ASN A 682 10.48 11.30 36.72
C ASN A 682 10.00 9.92 36.22
N LYS A 683 8.74 9.83 35.77
CA LYS A 683 8.15 8.59 35.25
C LYS A 683 8.55 8.41 33.80
N SER A 684 8.95 7.19 33.45
CA SER A 684 9.22 6.82 32.06
C SER A 684 7.92 6.78 31.25
N PHE A 685 7.97 7.30 30.01
CA PHE A 685 6.87 7.27 29.06
C PHE A 685 7.20 6.33 27.89
N HIS A 686 6.31 5.35 27.64
CA HIS A 686 6.44 4.42 26.52
C HIS A 686 5.78 5.00 25.27
N ALA A 687 6.58 5.61 24.40
CA ALA A 687 6.13 6.34 23.22
C ALA A 687 5.87 5.41 22.03
N SER A 688 4.93 4.47 22.17
CA SER A 688 4.65 3.42 21.16
C SER A 688 3.33 3.53 20.42
N LYS A 689 2.50 4.52 20.78
CA LYS A 689 1.20 4.76 20.16
C LYS A 689 0.99 6.26 20.00
N PHE A 690 0.31 6.64 18.93
CA PHE A 690 -0.15 8.02 18.79
C PHE A 690 -1.01 8.43 19.99
N GLY A 691 -0.89 9.71 20.38
CA GLY A 691 -1.79 10.33 21.34
C GLY A 691 -3.22 10.43 20.81
N PHE A 692 -4.16 10.81 21.67
CA PHE A 692 -5.53 11.09 21.25
C PHE A 692 -5.58 12.32 20.34
N ASP A 693 -6.54 12.31 19.42
CA ASP A 693 -6.88 13.51 18.67
C ASP A 693 -7.51 14.55 19.62
N CYS A 694 -7.19 15.82 19.40
CA CYS A 694 -7.90 16.88 20.11
C CYS A 694 -9.39 16.90 19.71
N PRO A 695 -10.29 17.37 20.59
CA PRO A 695 -11.71 17.38 20.30
C PRO A 695 -12.03 18.15 19.02
N LEU A 696 -12.57 17.46 18.02
CA LEU A 696 -12.91 18.01 16.72
C LEU A 696 -14.24 17.44 16.23
N SER A 697 -14.90 18.18 15.34
CA SER A 697 -16.11 17.73 14.64
C SER A 697 -15.72 17.38 13.21
N PRO A 698 -15.69 16.09 12.84
CA PRO A 698 -15.29 15.68 11.50
C PRO A 698 -16.21 16.27 10.44
N SER A 699 -15.68 16.48 9.24
CA SER A 699 -16.50 16.92 8.10
C SER A 699 -17.49 15.80 7.72
N PRO A 700 -18.76 16.12 7.41
CA PRO A 700 -19.70 15.13 6.93
C PRO A 700 -19.22 14.55 5.60
N GLN A 701 -19.50 13.27 5.37
CA GLN A 701 -19.22 12.65 4.08
C GLN A 701 -20.13 13.26 3.00
N VAL A 702 -19.53 13.57 1.86
CA VAL A 702 -20.22 14.17 0.71
C VAL A 702 -20.09 13.21 -0.47
N ASN A 703 -21.23 12.79 -1.02
CA ASN A 703 -21.27 12.00 -2.26
C ASN A 703 -21.05 12.94 -3.45
N TYR A 704 -19.79 13.27 -3.73
CA TYR A 704 -19.44 14.11 -4.87
C TYR A 704 -19.51 13.28 -6.18
N PRO A 705 -19.94 13.87 -7.32
CA PRO A 705 -19.98 13.16 -8.60
C PRO A 705 -18.61 12.65 -9.05
N ASP A 706 -18.59 11.50 -9.72
CA ASP A 706 -17.39 10.92 -10.37
C ASP A 706 -16.18 10.73 -9.44
N MET A 707 -16.42 10.51 -8.14
CA MET A 707 -15.35 10.17 -7.20
C MET A 707 -14.63 8.90 -7.62
N THR A 708 -13.30 8.94 -7.56
CA THR A 708 -12.47 7.75 -7.76
C THR A 708 -12.64 6.77 -6.59
N PRO A 709 -12.36 5.46 -6.76
CA PRO A 709 -12.52 4.47 -5.70
C PRO A 709 -11.77 4.80 -4.39
N GLN A 710 -10.59 5.41 -4.51
CA GLN A 710 -9.74 5.80 -3.38
C GLN A 710 -10.12 7.14 -2.74
N ALA A 711 -10.92 7.97 -3.41
CA ALA A 711 -11.18 9.35 -2.99
C ALA A 711 -11.76 9.44 -1.58
N GLN A 712 -12.73 8.57 -1.25
CA GLN A 712 -13.37 8.61 0.05
C GLN A 712 -12.36 8.33 1.17
N ARG A 713 -11.48 7.34 0.98
CA ARG A 713 -10.42 7.01 1.94
C ARG A 713 -9.46 8.18 2.14
N ILE A 714 -9.03 8.81 1.05
CA ILE A 714 -8.15 9.99 1.09
C ILE A 714 -8.82 11.13 1.86
N ILE A 715 -10.09 11.43 1.56
CA ILE A 715 -10.87 12.47 2.22
C ILE A 715 -11.08 12.15 3.70
N ASP A 716 -11.36 10.90 4.06
CA ASP A 716 -11.56 10.50 5.45
C ASP A 716 -10.30 10.76 6.29
N TYR A 717 -9.10 10.52 5.75
CA TYR A 717 -7.85 10.84 6.44
C TYR A 717 -7.50 12.33 6.43
N PHE A 718 -7.75 13.02 5.30
CA PHE A 718 -7.43 14.45 5.17
C PHE A 718 -8.37 15.34 6.00
N ALA A 719 -9.65 14.95 6.12
CA ALA A 719 -10.69 15.70 6.81
C ALA A 719 -10.96 15.20 8.24
N SER A 720 -10.09 14.35 8.80
CA SER A 720 -10.22 13.77 10.15
C SER A 720 -11.53 13.00 10.39
N SER A 721 -12.04 12.32 9.36
CA SER A 721 -13.26 11.51 9.39
C SER A 721 -12.99 9.99 9.47
N ALA A 722 -11.73 9.56 9.57
CA ALA A 722 -11.32 8.15 9.69
C ALA A 722 -11.65 7.49 11.06
N GLY A 723 -12.28 8.20 12.00
CA GLY A 723 -12.79 7.62 13.25
C GLY A 723 -11.76 7.39 14.35
N THR A 724 -10.69 8.18 14.38
CA THR A 724 -9.66 8.17 15.42
C THR A 724 -10.20 8.62 16.79
N PRO A 725 -9.77 8.00 17.92
CA PRO A 725 -10.23 8.38 19.25
C PRO A 725 -9.86 9.82 19.63
N GLN A 726 -10.80 10.55 20.22
CA GLN A 726 -10.61 11.93 20.68
C GLN A 726 -10.57 12.03 22.21
N SER A 727 -9.78 12.97 22.73
CA SER A 727 -9.71 13.33 24.16
C SER A 727 -9.25 14.77 24.31
N GLU A 728 -9.60 15.43 25.42
CA GLU A 728 -8.96 16.71 25.79
C GLU A 728 -7.50 16.53 26.20
N ASP A 729 -7.12 15.35 26.69
CA ASP A 729 -5.73 14.96 26.90
C ASP A 729 -5.10 14.60 25.55
N CYS A 730 -4.79 15.62 24.75
CA CYS A 730 -4.35 15.51 23.37
C CYS A 730 -3.07 16.29 23.04
N LEU A 731 -2.49 17.04 23.99
CA LEU A 731 -1.30 17.88 23.75
C LEU A 731 -0.03 17.03 23.73
N THR A 732 0.08 16.26 22.64
CA THR A 732 1.16 15.32 22.38
C THR A 732 1.88 15.61 21.07
N LEU A 733 3.14 15.18 20.97
CA LEU A 733 3.92 15.22 19.73
C LEU A 733 4.51 13.85 19.39
N ASN A 734 4.89 13.67 18.13
CA ASN A 734 5.51 12.46 17.62
C ASN A 734 6.85 12.80 16.97
N ILE A 735 7.84 11.92 17.09
CA ILE A 735 9.20 12.15 16.58
C ILE A 735 9.64 10.93 15.76
N TRP A 736 10.14 11.16 14.55
CA TRP A 736 10.83 10.18 13.71
C TRP A 736 12.26 10.62 13.43
N THR A 737 13.20 9.71 13.59
CA THR A 737 14.63 9.96 13.37
C THR A 737 15.32 8.71 12.85
N ARG A 738 16.33 8.86 11.98
CA ARG A 738 17.10 7.74 11.46
C ARG A 738 17.93 7.11 12.59
N ARG A 739 17.97 5.77 12.65
CA ARG A 739 18.76 5.01 13.61
C ARG A 739 20.25 5.18 13.29
N SER A 740 20.99 5.87 14.16
CA SER A 740 22.45 5.97 14.07
C SER A 740 23.11 4.68 14.57
N THR A 741 23.94 4.04 13.74
CA THR A 741 24.72 2.82 14.07
C THR A 741 26.05 3.13 14.75
N ASN A 742 26.49 4.40 14.74
CA ASN A 742 27.69 4.85 15.41
C ASN A 742 27.35 5.48 16.78
N LYS A 743 28.32 5.50 17.70
CA LYS A 743 28.29 6.29 18.96
C LYS A 743 28.00 7.80 18.76
N ALA A 744 27.77 8.26 17.53
CA ALA A 744 27.23 9.56 17.22
C ALA A 744 25.70 9.59 17.46
N ARG A 745 25.30 9.63 18.74
CA ARG A 745 24.15 10.45 19.18
C ARG A 745 24.50 11.96 19.12
N SER A 746 25.65 12.30 18.52
CA SER A 746 26.17 13.64 18.24
C SER A 746 25.85 14.15 16.83
N SER A 747 25.12 13.39 16.00
CA SER A 747 24.62 13.90 14.72
C SER A 747 23.61 15.01 14.99
N LYS A 748 23.93 16.23 14.59
CA LYS A 748 23.10 17.42 14.73
C LYS A 748 22.23 17.59 13.47
N ASN A 749 21.23 16.72 13.32
CA ASN A 749 20.36 16.74 12.14
C ASN A 749 19.35 17.90 12.22
N PRO A 750 19.03 18.58 11.11
CA PRO A 750 17.98 19.59 11.11
C PRO A 750 16.63 19.01 11.54
N VAL A 751 15.85 19.83 12.24
CA VAL A 751 14.56 19.43 12.83
C VAL A 751 13.45 20.13 12.09
N ILE A 752 12.46 19.38 11.61
CA ILE A 752 11.26 19.93 10.97
C ILE A 752 10.08 19.64 11.91
N VAL A 753 9.51 20.70 12.50
CA VAL A 753 8.31 20.63 13.33
C VAL A 753 7.10 21.00 12.48
N PHE A 754 6.22 20.04 12.25
CA PHE A 754 5.09 20.17 11.35
C PHE A 754 3.76 20.36 12.09
N PHE A 755 3.01 21.38 11.68
CA PHE A 755 1.65 21.68 12.12
C PHE A 755 0.65 21.35 11.00
N TYR A 756 -0.29 20.45 11.28
CA TYR A 756 -1.33 20.06 10.32
C TYR A 756 -2.32 21.19 10.04
N GLY A 757 -2.96 21.11 8.87
CA GLY A 757 -4.03 21.99 8.41
C GLY A 757 -5.40 21.65 9.00
N GLY A 758 -6.48 22.08 8.35
CA GLY A 758 -7.85 21.82 8.81
C GLY A 758 -8.58 23.02 9.39
N ARG A 759 -8.21 24.23 8.95
CA ARG A 759 -8.88 25.51 9.28
C ARG A 759 -8.97 25.77 10.79
N PHE A 760 -8.01 25.27 11.57
CA PHE A 760 -8.02 25.31 13.04
C PHE A 760 -9.25 24.64 13.70
N ALA A 761 -10.04 23.88 12.95
CA ALA A 761 -11.29 23.26 13.41
C ALA A 761 -11.24 21.72 13.40
N ILE A 762 -10.46 21.15 12.47
CA ILE A 762 -10.18 19.72 12.32
C ILE A 762 -8.67 19.53 12.09
N GLY A 763 -8.22 18.28 12.02
CA GLY A 763 -6.81 17.91 11.89
C GLY A 763 -6.35 17.02 13.05
N ASN A 764 -5.43 16.10 12.76
CA ASN A 764 -4.80 15.24 13.75
C ASN A 764 -3.46 14.71 13.25
N THR A 765 -2.58 14.28 14.17
CA THR A 765 -1.33 13.60 13.79
C THR A 765 -1.47 12.09 13.57
N ASN A 766 -2.56 11.47 14.04
CA ASN A 766 -2.83 10.05 13.84
C ASN A 766 -3.48 9.80 12.46
N SER A 767 -2.77 10.24 11.42
CA SER A 767 -3.19 10.14 10.03
C SER A 767 -1.99 9.74 9.17
N PRO A 768 -2.14 8.80 8.22
CA PRO A 768 -1.06 8.42 7.32
C PRO A 768 -0.44 9.60 6.55
N PHE A 769 -1.20 10.67 6.33
CA PHE A 769 -0.70 11.91 5.71
C PHE A 769 0.52 12.52 6.40
N TYR A 770 0.64 12.32 7.72
CA TYR A 770 1.65 12.98 8.55
C TYR A 770 2.62 11.96 9.17
N ASN A 771 2.70 10.74 8.63
CA ASN A 771 3.63 9.75 9.11
C ASN A 771 5.06 10.11 8.67
N GLY A 772 5.88 10.58 9.60
CA GLY A 772 7.23 11.06 9.33
C GLY A 772 8.24 9.97 8.97
N LYS A 773 7.88 8.67 9.06
CA LYS A 773 8.85 7.58 8.90
C LYS A 773 9.51 7.56 7.52
N TYR A 774 8.77 7.77 6.43
CA TYR A 774 9.37 7.71 5.09
C TYR A 774 10.26 8.92 4.82
N PHE A 775 9.89 10.09 5.35
CA PHE A 775 10.72 11.29 5.22
C PHE A 775 12.03 11.16 6.03
N ALA A 776 11.96 10.71 7.29
CA ALA A 776 13.15 10.43 8.09
C ALA A 776 13.99 9.26 7.56
N ALA A 777 13.38 8.30 6.86
CA ALA A 777 14.09 7.22 6.18
C ALA A 777 14.81 7.73 4.93
N ALA A 778 14.25 8.69 4.20
CA ALA A 778 14.82 9.21 2.96
C ALA A 778 15.91 10.26 3.19
N GLN A 779 15.77 11.11 4.21
CA GLN A 779 16.64 12.26 4.45
C GLN A 779 17.20 12.25 5.89
N ASP A 780 18.39 12.80 6.09
CA ASP A 780 19.00 12.97 7.43
C ASP A 780 18.36 14.13 8.20
N VAL A 781 17.08 13.97 8.55
CA VAL A 781 16.26 14.97 9.26
C VAL A 781 15.58 14.33 10.47
N VAL A 782 15.24 15.14 11.48
CA VAL A 782 14.31 14.75 12.54
C VAL A 782 12.95 15.37 12.22
N VAL A 783 11.94 14.52 12.05
CA VAL A 783 10.57 14.96 11.76
C VAL A 783 9.75 14.92 13.04
N VAL A 784 9.10 16.05 13.37
CA VAL A 784 8.22 16.17 14.53
C VAL A 784 6.82 16.57 14.05
N THR A 785 5.78 15.87 14.49
CA THR A 785 4.38 16.31 14.26
C THR A 785 3.69 16.60 15.59
N VAL A 786 2.90 17.66 15.64
CA VAL A 786 2.36 18.21 16.89
C VAL A 786 0.84 18.25 16.87
N ASN A 787 0.19 17.64 17.87
CA ASN A 787 -1.20 17.95 18.19
C ASN A 787 -1.31 19.26 18.98
N TYR A 788 -2.24 20.10 18.60
CA TYR A 788 -2.57 21.36 19.27
C TYR A 788 -4.10 21.51 19.39
N ARG A 789 -4.60 22.27 20.37
CA ARG A 789 -6.06 22.40 20.55
C ARG A 789 -6.71 23.06 19.33
N LEU A 790 -7.88 22.54 18.97
CA LEU A 790 -8.68 22.97 17.82
C LEU A 790 -10.05 23.49 18.26
N ASN A 791 -10.77 24.11 17.32
CA ASN A 791 -12.15 24.55 17.48
C ASN A 791 -12.30 25.41 18.75
N ILE A 792 -13.44 25.38 19.45
CA ILE A 792 -13.67 26.13 20.68
C ILE A 792 -12.62 25.84 21.78
N PHE A 793 -11.98 24.68 21.79
CA PHE A 793 -10.97 24.34 22.80
C PHE A 793 -9.64 25.07 22.58
N GLY A 794 -9.27 25.33 21.33
CA GLY A 794 -8.07 26.09 20.96
C GLY A 794 -8.32 27.57 20.72
N PHE A 795 -9.54 27.92 20.29
CA PHE A 795 -9.93 29.25 19.81
C PHE A 795 -11.30 29.65 20.39
N PRO A 796 -11.42 29.79 21.72
CA PRO A 796 -12.72 29.91 22.38
C PRO A 796 -13.46 31.20 22.05
N GLY A 797 -12.77 32.32 21.83
CA GLY A 797 -13.42 33.63 21.72
C GLY A 797 -13.98 34.15 23.05
N ALA A 798 -13.54 33.59 24.18
CA ALA A 798 -14.04 33.91 25.51
C ALA A 798 -13.60 35.32 25.96
N PRO A 799 -14.51 36.25 26.32
CA PRO A 799 -14.15 37.62 26.70
C PRO A 799 -13.23 37.69 27.91
N GLY A 800 -12.20 38.55 27.84
CA GLY A 800 -11.28 38.80 28.96
C GLY A 800 -10.36 37.63 29.32
N GLN A 801 -10.27 36.60 28.47
CA GLN A 801 -9.42 35.43 28.66
C GLN A 801 -8.30 35.40 27.61
N PRO A 802 -7.18 34.69 27.87
CA PRO A 802 -6.15 34.46 26.86
C PRO A 802 -6.74 33.80 25.60
N GLN A 803 -6.43 34.36 24.44
CA GLN A 803 -6.88 33.84 23.14
C GLN A 803 -5.80 33.00 22.45
N ASN A 804 -6.17 32.41 21.32
CA ASN A 804 -5.27 31.70 20.42
C ASN A 804 -4.51 30.56 21.11
N LEU A 805 -5.20 29.83 22.01
CA LEU A 805 -4.61 28.76 22.81
C LEU A 805 -3.98 27.67 21.94
N GLY A 806 -4.58 27.33 20.79
CA GLY A 806 -3.99 26.39 19.83
C GLY A 806 -2.65 26.86 19.25
N LEU A 807 -2.47 28.17 19.00
CA LEU A 807 -1.18 28.73 18.56
C LEU A 807 -0.15 28.76 19.70
N ARG A 808 -0.63 28.93 20.95
CA ARG A 808 0.23 28.87 22.14
C ARG A 808 0.67 27.44 22.46
N ASP A 809 -0.18 26.45 22.19
CA ASP A 809 0.18 25.03 22.27
C ASP A 809 1.31 24.69 21.29
N GLN A 810 1.22 25.19 20.05
CA GLN A 810 2.28 25.05 19.06
C GLN A 810 3.59 25.67 19.55
N ARG A 811 3.54 26.87 20.16
CA ARG A 811 4.73 27.51 20.74
C ARG A 811 5.34 26.69 21.86
N ALA A 812 4.52 26.20 22.78
CA ALA A 812 4.97 25.35 23.88
C ALA A 812 5.59 24.02 23.37
N ALA A 813 5.06 23.44 22.29
CA ALA A 813 5.64 22.25 21.66
C ALA A 813 7.03 22.53 21.08
N VAL A 814 7.23 23.68 20.41
CA VAL A 814 8.54 24.06 19.85
C VAL A 814 9.54 24.40 20.94
N GLU A 815 9.12 25.04 22.03
CA GLU A 815 9.96 25.25 23.21
C GLU A 815 10.41 23.91 23.82
N TRP A 816 9.48 22.95 23.93
CA TRP A 816 9.82 21.58 24.34
C TRP A 816 10.80 20.92 23.37
N VAL A 817 10.61 21.06 22.06
CA VAL A 817 11.53 20.54 21.04
C VAL A 817 12.91 21.18 21.19
N ARG A 818 13.02 22.51 21.30
CA ARG A 818 14.29 23.22 21.54
C ARG A 818 15.05 22.63 22.73
N ASP A 819 14.33 22.34 23.82
CA ASP A 819 14.95 21.90 25.06
C ASP A 819 15.34 20.41 25.05
N ASN A 820 14.70 19.59 24.20
CA ASN A 820 14.81 18.12 24.29
C ASN A 820 15.30 17.41 23.02
N ILE A 821 15.21 18.02 21.84
CA ILE A 821 15.39 17.32 20.56
C ILE A 821 16.82 16.81 20.34
N ALA A 822 17.81 17.40 21.01
CA ALA A 822 19.19 16.92 21.02
C ALA A 822 19.30 15.45 21.45
N GLY A 823 18.49 15.02 22.42
CA GLY A 823 18.46 13.63 22.86
C GLY A 823 17.95 12.64 21.80
N PHE A 824 17.18 13.14 20.83
CA PHE A 824 16.63 12.39 19.71
C PHE A 824 17.50 12.49 18.43
N GLY A 825 18.67 13.13 18.51
CA GLY A 825 19.58 13.32 17.38
C GLY A 825 19.26 14.54 16.50
N GLY A 826 18.44 15.47 16.99
CA GLY A 826 18.19 16.75 16.32
C GLY A 826 19.14 17.84 16.77
N ASP A 827 19.34 18.85 15.92
CA ASP A 827 20.04 20.08 16.27
C ASP A 827 19.05 21.14 16.76
N PRO A 828 19.06 21.51 18.06
CA PRO A 828 18.19 22.55 18.58
C PRO A 828 18.50 23.94 18.00
N THR A 829 19.63 24.12 17.31
CA THR A 829 19.98 25.35 16.59
C THR A 829 19.52 25.37 15.13
N LYS A 830 18.93 24.28 14.62
CA LYS A 830 18.41 24.17 13.26
C LYS A 830 16.97 23.65 13.25
N ILE A 831 16.08 24.38 13.93
CA ILE A 831 14.66 24.05 13.98
C ILE A 831 13.93 24.86 12.91
N ILE A 832 13.24 24.16 12.01
CA ILE A 832 12.28 24.73 11.07
C ILE A 832 10.88 24.39 11.55
N ILE A 833 9.98 25.37 11.50
CA ILE A 833 8.55 25.11 11.59
C ILE A 833 7.94 25.08 10.20
N ALA A 834 7.11 24.07 9.97
CA ALA A 834 6.41 23.85 8.72
C ALA A 834 4.92 23.66 9.00
N GLY A 835 4.06 24.06 8.08
CA GLY A 835 2.64 23.79 8.22
C GLY A 835 1.86 23.94 6.93
N GLN A 836 0.83 23.12 6.76
CA GLN A 836 -0.01 23.12 5.56
C GLN A 836 -1.34 23.81 5.84
N SER A 837 -1.85 24.59 4.88
CA SER A 837 -3.14 25.28 5.02
C SER A 837 -3.16 26.19 6.25
N SER A 838 -4.10 26.02 7.19
CA SER A 838 -4.09 26.72 8.48
C SER A 838 -2.82 26.52 9.29
N GLY A 839 -2.12 25.40 9.13
CA GLY A 839 -0.78 25.21 9.70
C GLY A 839 0.23 26.18 9.08
N GLY A 840 0.15 26.45 7.78
CA GLY A 840 0.98 27.45 7.11
C GLY A 840 0.67 28.87 7.55
N VAL A 841 -0.64 29.18 7.72
CA VAL A 841 -1.08 30.45 8.33
C VAL A 841 -0.50 30.59 9.74
N ALA A 842 -0.52 29.53 10.54
CA ALA A 842 0.03 29.53 11.89
C ALA A 842 1.54 29.81 11.90
N VAL A 843 2.29 29.16 11.01
CA VAL A 843 3.72 29.40 10.81
C VAL A 843 4.00 30.84 10.38
N ASP A 844 3.17 31.42 9.52
CA ASP A 844 3.37 32.81 9.07
C ASP A 844 2.99 33.83 10.16
N TYR A 845 2.03 33.53 11.06
CA TYR A 845 1.78 34.36 12.26
C TYR A 845 3.04 34.52 13.12
N TRP A 846 3.84 33.46 13.25
CA TRP A 846 5.08 33.53 14.02
C TRP A 846 6.08 34.53 13.45
N SER A 847 6.06 34.74 12.13
CA SER A 847 6.92 35.74 11.50
C SER A 847 6.60 37.17 11.97
N TYR A 848 5.42 37.44 12.52
CA TYR A 848 5.04 38.73 13.08
C TYR A 848 5.08 38.74 14.62
N ALA A 849 4.69 37.64 15.25
CA ALA A 849 4.55 37.55 16.71
C ALA A 849 5.90 37.41 17.43
N TYR A 850 6.86 36.71 16.82
CA TYR A 850 8.10 36.28 17.48
C TYR A 850 9.35 36.79 16.75
N THR A 851 9.37 38.08 16.41
CA THR A 851 10.53 38.69 15.71
C THR A 851 11.78 38.75 16.57
N GLU A 852 11.63 38.96 17.88
CA GLU A 852 12.74 39.13 18.82
C GLU A 852 13.24 37.79 19.41
N ASP A 853 12.37 36.78 19.50
CA ASP A 853 12.69 35.44 19.99
C ASP A 853 12.07 34.34 19.11
N PRO A 854 12.61 34.15 17.89
CA PRO A 854 12.02 33.23 16.93
C PRO A 854 12.10 31.75 17.35
N ILE A 855 13.11 31.34 18.14
CA ILE A 855 13.51 29.94 18.44
C ILE A 855 13.86 29.06 17.21
N VAL A 856 13.28 29.36 16.05
CA VAL A 856 13.40 28.66 14.78
C VAL A 856 14.31 29.42 13.81
N THR A 857 14.84 28.72 12.81
CA THR A 857 15.78 29.29 11.82
C THR A 857 15.17 29.49 10.43
N GLY A 858 13.91 29.06 10.21
CA GLY A 858 13.22 29.23 8.94
C GLY A 858 11.79 28.70 8.99
N LEU A 859 11.02 29.07 7.97
CA LEU A 859 9.58 28.82 7.90
C LEU A 859 9.22 28.12 6.57
N ILE A 860 8.37 27.09 6.61
CA ILE A 860 7.81 26.45 5.42
C ILE A 860 6.28 26.52 5.48
N ALA A 861 5.65 27.24 4.55
CA ALA A 861 4.22 27.56 4.59
C ALA A 861 3.50 27.19 3.28
N PRO A 862 3.31 25.90 2.98
CA PRO A 862 2.53 25.42 1.85
C PRO A 862 1.03 25.70 2.01
N SER A 863 0.44 26.25 0.94
CA SER A 863 -0.98 26.50 0.76
C SER A 863 -1.64 27.31 1.88
N GLY A 864 -0.91 28.23 2.54
CA GLY A 864 -1.50 29.12 3.53
C GLY A 864 -0.51 30.08 4.18
N ASN A 865 -0.88 31.35 4.24
CA ASN A 865 -0.15 32.40 4.95
C ASN A 865 -1.15 33.45 5.51
N VAL A 866 -0.69 34.50 6.21
CA VAL A 866 -1.60 35.46 6.90
C VAL A 866 -2.58 36.20 5.97
N PHE A 867 -2.36 36.18 4.65
CA PHE A 867 -3.24 36.80 3.65
C PHE A 867 -4.18 35.82 2.94
N SER A 868 -4.05 34.51 3.19
CA SER A 868 -4.82 33.49 2.48
C SER A 868 -6.29 33.42 2.89
N PHE A 869 -6.59 33.49 4.19
CA PHE A 869 -7.92 33.23 4.72
C PHE A 869 -8.36 34.31 5.73
N PRO A 870 -9.63 34.77 5.69
CA PRO A 870 -10.11 35.79 6.59
C PRO A 870 -10.39 35.22 7.99
N ILE A 871 -10.28 36.10 8.98
CA ILE A 871 -10.69 35.83 10.36
C ILE A 871 -12.10 36.35 10.62
N ASN A 872 -12.72 35.92 11.72
CA ASN A 872 -14.02 36.43 12.13
C ASN A 872 -13.95 37.93 12.49
N SER A 873 -14.97 38.70 12.10
CA SER A 873 -15.07 40.12 12.45
C SER A 873 -15.16 40.33 13.97
N PRO A 874 -14.74 41.51 14.49
CA PRO A 874 -14.85 41.82 15.91
C PRO A 874 -16.26 41.56 16.48
N GLY A 875 -16.32 40.99 17.69
CA GLY A 875 -17.56 40.63 18.39
C GLY A 875 -18.21 39.30 17.96
N VAL A 876 -17.86 38.75 16.79
CA VAL A 876 -18.33 37.41 16.37
C VAL A 876 -17.76 36.29 17.27
N PRO A 877 -16.47 36.27 17.62
CA PRO A 877 -15.93 35.24 18.52
C PRO A 877 -16.64 35.18 19.88
N GLU A 878 -16.86 36.33 20.51
CA GLU A 878 -17.60 36.43 21.78
C GLU A 878 -19.04 35.95 21.63
N ARG A 879 -19.72 36.31 20.54
CA ARG A 879 -21.08 35.83 20.26
C ARG A 879 -21.12 34.30 20.14
N ASN A 880 -20.15 33.71 19.45
CA ASN A 880 -20.06 32.26 19.27
C ASN A 880 -19.77 31.54 20.60
N TRP A 881 -18.86 32.09 21.42
CA TRP A 881 -18.61 31.62 22.78
C TRP A 881 -19.90 31.64 23.63
N ASN A 882 -20.60 32.77 23.65
CA ASN A 882 -21.83 32.95 24.42
C ASN A 882 -22.96 32.02 23.95
N ALA A 883 -23.05 31.74 22.65
CA ALA A 883 -24.02 30.78 22.10
C ALA A 883 -23.76 29.36 22.62
N VAL A 884 -22.50 28.92 22.67
CA VAL A 884 -22.15 27.61 23.24
C VAL A 884 -22.37 27.59 24.75
N ALA A 885 -21.94 28.64 25.46
CA ALA A 885 -22.16 28.78 26.90
C ALA A 885 -23.65 28.73 27.25
N ALA A 886 -24.53 29.32 26.44
CA ALA A 886 -25.98 29.22 26.61
C ALA A 886 -26.47 27.78 26.40
N ALA A 887 -26.03 27.12 25.32
CA ALA A 887 -26.45 25.76 24.98
C ALA A 887 -26.05 24.72 26.04
N VAL A 888 -24.98 24.95 26.80
CA VAL A 888 -24.55 24.09 27.92
C VAL A 888 -24.93 24.65 29.30
N ASN A 889 -25.86 25.60 29.36
CA ASN A 889 -26.40 26.19 30.60
C ASN A 889 -25.32 26.83 31.50
N CYS A 890 -24.43 27.62 30.91
CA CYS A 890 -23.36 28.36 31.61
C CYS A 890 -23.43 29.88 31.42
N LEU A 891 -24.16 30.40 30.44
CA LEU A 891 -24.20 31.85 30.17
C LEU A 891 -24.72 32.68 31.37
N ASN A 892 -25.64 32.12 32.17
CA ASN A 892 -26.22 32.79 33.33
C ASN A 892 -25.45 32.51 34.65
N ALA A 893 -24.31 31.81 34.59
CA ALA A 893 -23.51 31.56 35.78
C ALA A 893 -22.78 32.84 36.23
N THR A 894 -22.55 32.99 37.54
CA THR A 894 -21.74 34.10 38.09
C THR A 894 -20.32 34.10 37.52
N ASP A 895 -19.77 32.90 37.29
CA ASP A 895 -18.51 32.69 36.58
C ASP A 895 -18.76 31.73 35.41
N ILE A 896 -18.90 32.29 34.22
CA ILE A 896 -19.13 31.54 32.98
C ILE A 896 -17.97 30.58 32.71
N MET A 897 -16.73 30.99 32.93
CA MET A 897 -15.54 30.17 32.64
C MET A 897 -15.44 28.98 33.59
N ALA A 898 -15.65 29.20 34.89
CA ALA A 898 -15.72 28.12 35.86
C ALA A 898 -16.85 27.14 35.51
N CYS A 899 -18.04 27.62 35.14
CA CYS A 899 -19.12 26.75 34.69
C CYS A 899 -18.71 25.93 33.45
N MET A 900 -18.15 26.56 32.43
CA MET A 900 -17.71 25.91 31.19
C MET A 900 -16.66 24.82 31.44
N ARG A 901 -15.76 25.00 32.42
CA ARG A 901 -14.77 23.98 32.84
C ARG A 901 -15.40 22.76 33.52
N THR A 902 -16.58 22.89 34.12
CA THR A 902 -17.29 21.76 34.75
C THR A 902 -18.11 20.91 33.79
N ARG A 903 -18.42 21.42 32.59
CA ARG A 903 -19.22 20.68 31.60
C ARG A 903 -18.44 19.52 30.98
N LYS A 904 -19.14 18.53 30.45
CA LYS A 904 -18.47 17.48 29.65
C LYS A 904 -18.00 18.09 28.34
N TRP A 905 -16.80 17.75 27.89
CA TRP A 905 -16.24 18.33 26.67
C TRP A 905 -17.04 17.88 25.44
N GLU A 906 -17.67 16.71 25.49
CA GLU A 906 -18.54 16.20 24.43
C GLU A 906 -19.77 17.09 24.25
N ASP A 907 -20.35 17.60 25.36
CA ASP A 907 -21.49 18.53 25.32
C ASP A 907 -21.07 19.88 24.73
N ILE A 908 -19.91 20.40 25.13
CA ILE A 908 -19.32 21.63 24.56
C ILE A 908 -19.05 21.44 23.07
N LYS A 909 -18.42 20.34 22.68
CA LYS A 909 -18.13 20.00 21.28
C LYS A 909 -19.42 19.95 20.46
N LYS A 910 -20.45 19.27 20.96
CA LYS A 910 -21.76 19.17 20.30
C LYS A 910 -22.40 20.55 20.13
N ALA A 911 -22.38 21.38 21.17
CA ALA A 911 -22.90 22.73 21.11
C ALA A 911 -22.10 23.62 20.13
N ALA A 912 -20.77 23.52 20.13
CA ALA A 912 -19.89 24.24 19.20
C ALA A 912 -20.16 23.83 17.74
N ALA A 913 -20.40 22.55 17.47
CA ALA A 913 -20.73 22.04 16.14
C ALA A 913 -22.07 22.59 15.59
N ALA A 914 -22.96 23.07 16.46
CA ALA A 914 -24.24 23.68 16.06
C ALA A 914 -24.10 25.17 15.69
N VAL A 915 -22.96 25.81 15.99
CA VAL A 915 -22.71 27.20 15.61
C VAL A 915 -22.39 27.26 14.13
N ARG A 916 -23.12 28.10 13.38
CA ARG A 916 -22.95 28.21 11.93
C ARG A 916 -21.66 28.96 11.58
N PRO A 917 -20.88 28.49 10.59
CA PRO A 917 -19.75 29.23 10.05
C PRO A 917 -20.16 30.60 9.50
N THR A 918 -19.26 31.57 9.56
CA THR A 918 -19.45 32.87 8.92
C THR A 918 -19.19 32.74 7.42
N SER A 919 -20.07 33.32 6.59
CA SER A 919 -19.89 33.36 5.14
C SER A 919 -18.66 34.18 4.76
N SER A 920 -17.99 33.79 3.67
CA SER A 920 -16.90 34.56 3.05
C SER A 920 -17.39 35.24 1.76
N SER A 921 -16.57 36.14 1.21
CA SER A 921 -16.66 36.63 -0.18
C SER A 921 -16.68 35.54 -1.26
N SER A 922 -16.03 34.40 -1.02
CA SER A 922 -15.96 33.29 -1.97
C SER A 922 -16.89 32.16 -1.54
N VAL A 923 -17.58 31.55 -2.50
CA VAL A 923 -18.47 30.41 -2.28
C VAL A 923 -17.73 29.12 -1.92
N LEU A 924 -16.43 29.06 -2.20
CA LEU A 924 -15.54 27.93 -1.86
C LEU A 924 -14.96 28.06 -0.45
N ARG A 925 -15.22 29.18 0.24
CA ARG A 925 -14.60 29.51 1.51
C ARG A 925 -15.64 29.89 2.55
N ALA A 926 -15.45 29.37 3.76
CA ALA A 926 -16.18 29.81 4.94
C ALA A 926 -15.22 30.02 6.10
N ILE A 927 -15.59 30.87 7.05
CA ILE A 927 -14.80 31.12 8.25
C ILE A 927 -15.35 30.23 9.37
N PRO A 928 -14.55 29.32 9.94
CA PRO A 928 -14.98 28.51 11.08
C PRO A 928 -15.47 29.40 12.25
N PRO A 929 -16.49 28.97 13.01
CA PRO A 929 -17.01 29.76 14.13
C PRO A 929 -15.96 30.03 15.21
N PHE A 930 -15.06 29.06 15.41
CA PHE A 930 -13.96 29.11 16.37
C PHE A 930 -12.66 29.05 15.57
N TYR A 931 -11.97 30.18 15.52
CA TYR A 931 -10.84 30.47 14.63
C TYR A 931 -9.91 31.48 15.32
N PRO A 932 -8.63 31.61 14.94
CA PRO A 932 -7.76 32.66 15.46
C PRO A 932 -8.42 34.04 15.53
N THR A 933 -8.21 34.72 16.65
CA THR A 933 -8.79 36.02 16.96
C THR A 933 -7.69 37.04 17.21
N VAL A 934 -7.91 38.30 16.80
CA VAL A 934 -6.96 39.37 17.09
C VAL A 934 -6.76 39.52 18.59
N ASP A 935 -5.52 39.34 19.05
CA ASP A 935 -5.09 39.57 20.43
C ASP A 935 -3.94 40.59 20.53
N ASN A 936 -3.42 41.07 19.39
CA ASN A 936 -2.25 41.96 19.30
C ASN A 936 -0.97 41.38 19.93
N GLU A 937 -0.93 40.07 20.17
CA GLU A 937 0.26 39.36 20.65
C GLU A 937 0.73 38.37 19.58
N ILE A 938 -0.17 37.51 19.10
CA ILE A 938 0.11 36.49 18.11
C ILE A 938 -0.61 36.81 16.79
N VAL A 939 -1.86 37.29 16.91
CA VAL A 939 -2.69 37.62 15.76
C VAL A 939 -2.99 39.11 15.75
N PHE A 940 -2.65 39.76 14.65
CA PHE A 940 -2.74 41.20 14.47
C PHE A 940 -3.89 41.60 13.53
N PRO A 941 -4.44 42.81 13.66
CA PRO A 941 -5.57 43.26 12.86
C PRO A 941 -5.19 43.73 11.44
N ASP A 942 -3.94 44.12 11.20
CA ASP A 942 -3.50 44.70 9.93
C ASP A 942 -2.10 44.21 9.52
N TYR A 943 -2.06 43.07 8.82
CA TYR A 943 -0.82 42.53 8.28
C TYR A 943 -0.25 43.36 7.13
N VAL A 944 -1.06 44.06 6.35
CA VAL A 944 -0.57 44.87 5.21
C VAL A 944 0.35 45.98 5.72
N SER A 945 -0.09 46.72 6.73
CA SER A 945 0.71 47.77 7.34
C SER A 945 1.96 47.20 8.01
N LEU A 946 1.86 46.06 8.69
CA LEU A 946 3.02 45.40 9.31
C LEU A 946 4.04 44.95 8.26
N THR A 947 3.61 44.32 7.16
CA THR A 947 4.48 43.90 6.06
C THR A 947 5.18 45.10 5.43
N LYS A 948 4.42 46.16 5.07
CA LYS A 948 4.98 47.39 4.46
C LYS A 948 5.94 48.13 5.39
N ALA A 949 5.65 48.17 6.69
CA ALA A 949 6.53 48.75 7.71
C ALA A 949 7.73 47.87 8.05
N GLY A 950 7.80 46.66 7.48
CA GLY A 950 8.87 45.73 7.73
C GLY A 950 8.86 45.14 9.15
N LYS A 951 7.68 44.87 9.70
CA LYS A 951 7.51 44.28 11.04
C LYS A 951 7.41 42.75 11.02
N SER A 952 7.62 42.11 9.87
CA SER A 952 7.89 40.67 9.80
C SER A 952 9.35 40.35 10.08
N SER A 953 9.60 39.13 10.58
CA SER A 953 10.92 38.59 10.90
C SER A 953 11.81 38.45 9.67
N SER A 954 13.12 38.42 9.90
CA SER A 954 14.12 38.18 8.85
C SER A 954 14.40 36.69 8.61
N LEU A 955 13.52 35.80 9.08
CA LEU A 955 13.67 34.36 8.90
C LEU A 955 13.48 34.00 7.42
N PRO A 956 14.31 33.12 6.84
CA PRO A 956 14.07 32.60 5.50
C PRO A 956 12.75 31.85 5.41
N VAL A 957 12.08 31.92 4.25
CA VAL A 957 10.76 31.33 4.06
C VAL A 957 10.63 30.58 2.74
N LEU A 958 10.01 29.41 2.79
CA LEU A 958 9.56 28.64 1.64
C LEU A 958 8.03 28.66 1.57
N PHE A 959 7.47 29.36 0.60
CA PHE A 959 6.05 29.36 0.29
C PHE A 959 5.74 28.41 -0.87
N GLY A 960 4.48 28.02 -1.01
CA GLY A 960 4.00 27.37 -2.21
C GLY A 960 2.51 27.08 -2.18
N ASN A 961 1.98 26.60 -3.30
CA ASN A 961 0.59 26.14 -3.39
C ASN A 961 0.43 25.12 -4.53
N ASN A 962 -0.65 24.36 -4.48
CA ASN A 962 -1.02 23.43 -5.53
C ASN A 962 -1.72 24.19 -6.67
N ASN A 963 -1.72 23.62 -7.87
CA ASN A 963 -2.26 24.30 -9.04
C ASN A 963 -3.80 24.36 -9.04
N ASN A 964 -4.45 23.34 -8.49
CA ASN A 964 -5.90 23.17 -8.46
C ASN A 964 -6.42 23.04 -7.02
N GLU A 965 -6.01 23.97 -6.14
CA GLU A 965 -6.41 23.96 -4.72
C GLU A 965 -7.92 23.73 -4.53
N ASP A 966 -8.73 24.29 -5.44
CA ASP A 966 -10.18 24.14 -5.49
C ASP A 966 -10.69 22.70 -5.56
N GLY A 967 -9.90 21.76 -6.08
CA GLY A 967 -10.29 20.36 -6.26
C GLY A 967 -10.84 19.73 -4.98
N TYR A 968 -10.25 20.02 -3.83
CA TYR A 968 -10.81 19.59 -2.54
C TYR A 968 -11.99 20.47 -2.12
N TYR A 969 -11.88 21.80 -2.24
CA TYR A 969 -12.92 22.75 -1.78
C TYR A 969 -14.26 22.63 -2.53
N ARG A 970 -14.26 22.12 -3.75
CA ARG A 970 -15.49 21.82 -4.52
C ARG A 970 -16.36 20.76 -3.84
N ILE A 971 -15.76 19.83 -3.10
CA ILE A 971 -16.49 18.75 -2.40
C ILE A 971 -17.36 19.31 -1.25
N PRO A 972 -16.84 20.02 -0.24
CA PRO A 972 -17.67 20.61 0.80
C PRO A 972 -18.60 21.71 0.26
N ALA A 973 -18.23 22.44 -0.79
CA ALA A 973 -19.16 23.38 -1.44
C ALA A 973 -20.38 22.64 -2.01
N TYR A 974 -20.15 21.53 -2.74
CA TYR A 974 -21.21 20.67 -3.26
C TYR A 974 -22.09 20.09 -2.16
N GLY A 975 -21.49 19.65 -1.05
CA GLY A 975 -22.23 19.19 0.13
C GLY A 975 -23.15 20.25 0.75
N ASN A 976 -22.86 21.54 0.53
CA ASN A 976 -23.72 22.66 0.91
C ASN A 976 -24.67 23.11 -0.23
N GLY A 977 -24.80 22.32 -1.30
CA GLY A 977 -25.66 22.62 -2.44
C GLY A 977 -25.10 23.67 -3.41
N VAL A 978 -23.78 23.90 -3.39
CA VAL A 978 -23.11 24.91 -4.21
C VAL A 978 -22.21 24.26 -5.26
N VAL A 979 -22.42 24.60 -6.53
CA VAL A 979 -21.49 24.28 -7.63
C VAL A 979 -20.84 25.59 -8.08
N PRO A 980 -19.54 25.81 -7.84
CA PRO A 980 -18.89 27.06 -8.20
C PRO A 980 -18.69 27.19 -9.71
N THR A 981 -18.80 28.41 -10.23
CA THR A 981 -18.45 28.72 -11.63
C THR A 981 -16.93 28.79 -11.83
N SER A 982 -16.47 28.70 -13.08
CA SER A 982 -15.04 28.82 -13.41
C SER A 982 -14.43 30.14 -12.92
N ASP A 983 -15.16 31.25 -13.01
CA ASP A 983 -14.70 32.55 -12.52
C ASP A 983 -14.57 32.59 -10.99
N GLN A 984 -15.51 31.94 -10.28
CA GLN A 984 -15.45 31.81 -8.83
C GLN A 984 -14.26 30.94 -8.39
N VAL A 985 -13.96 29.87 -9.13
CA VAL A 985 -12.76 29.04 -8.92
C VAL A 985 -11.48 29.84 -9.17
N ALA A 986 -11.39 30.52 -10.32
CA ALA A 986 -10.22 31.32 -10.68
C ALA A 986 -9.95 32.43 -9.65
N SER A 987 -10.99 33.13 -9.22
CA SER A 987 -10.90 34.15 -8.17
C SER A 987 -10.42 33.53 -6.86
N PHE A 988 -11.01 32.41 -6.42
CA PHE A 988 -10.59 31.72 -5.20
C PHE A 988 -9.11 31.32 -5.19
N LEU A 989 -8.60 30.76 -6.30
CA LEU A 989 -7.20 30.36 -6.45
C LEU A 989 -6.23 31.54 -6.36
N LEU A 990 -6.59 32.68 -6.95
CA LEU A 990 -5.79 33.91 -6.89
C LEU A 990 -5.86 34.54 -5.50
N GLU A 991 -7.07 34.74 -4.96
CA GLU A 991 -7.32 35.40 -3.68
C GLU A 991 -6.69 34.65 -2.51
N SER A 992 -6.79 33.32 -2.47
CA SER A 992 -6.41 32.54 -1.29
C SER A 992 -5.00 31.97 -1.31
N PHE A 993 -4.37 31.83 -2.49
CA PHE A 993 -3.09 31.12 -2.61
C PHE A 993 -2.05 31.88 -3.44
N THR A 994 -2.31 32.11 -4.73
CA THR A 994 -1.27 32.66 -5.64
C THR A 994 -0.86 34.08 -5.23
N CYS A 995 -1.82 35.00 -5.05
CA CYS A 995 -1.51 36.38 -4.71
C CYS A 995 -0.98 36.56 -3.29
N PRO A 996 -1.51 35.87 -2.26
CA PRO A 996 -0.89 35.82 -0.94
C PRO A 996 0.58 35.41 -0.96
N ASN A 997 0.95 34.36 -1.71
CA ASN A 997 2.32 33.88 -1.79
C ASN A 997 3.23 34.91 -2.49
N SER A 998 2.81 35.44 -3.65
CA SER A 998 3.59 36.46 -4.37
C SER A 998 3.76 37.76 -3.59
N TYR A 999 2.71 38.24 -2.90
CA TYR A 999 2.78 39.44 -2.08
C TYR A 999 3.79 39.27 -0.93
N GLN A 1000 3.69 38.16 -0.20
CA GLN A 1000 4.58 37.85 0.92
C GLN A 1000 6.03 37.62 0.47
N ALA A 1001 6.22 36.99 -0.69
CA ALA A 1001 7.56 36.73 -1.23
C ALA A 1001 8.24 38.00 -1.74
N LYS A 1002 7.51 38.86 -2.47
CA LYS A 1002 8.00 40.17 -2.93
C LYS A 1002 8.42 41.04 -1.75
N ALA A 1003 7.56 41.18 -0.74
CA ALA A 1003 7.84 42.01 0.42
C ALA A 1003 9.07 41.53 1.23
N ARG A 1004 9.27 40.22 1.35
CA ARG A 1004 10.45 39.64 2.01
C ARG A 1004 11.71 39.85 1.19
N ARG A 1005 11.63 39.63 -0.13
CA ARG A 1005 12.76 39.81 -1.06
C ARG A 1005 13.26 41.25 -1.10
N GLU A 1006 12.35 42.23 -1.11
CA GLU A 1006 12.69 43.67 -1.09
C GLU A 1006 13.49 44.07 0.15
N ARG A 1007 13.38 43.27 1.22
CA ARG A 1007 14.08 43.46 2.49
C ARG A 1007 15.31 42.56 2.65
N GLY A 1008 15.69 41.84 1.59
CA GLY A 1008 16.85 40.94 1.60
C GLY A 1008 16.63 39.62 2.35
N VAL A 1009 15.39 39.23 2.63
CA VAL A 1009 15.07 37.94 3.26
C VAL A 1009 15.04 36.84 2.21
N SER A 1010 15.84 35.78 2.41
CA SER A 1010 15.87 34.60 1.54
C SER A 1010 14.48 33.97 1.46
N THR A 1011 13.90 33.96 0.26
CA THR A 1011 12.52 33.48 0.04
C THR A 1011 12.45 32.65 -1.23
N TRP A 1012 11.64 31.59 -1.22
CA TRP A 1012 11.37 30.73 -2.37
C TRP A 1012 9.87 30.44 -2.49
N VAL A 1013 9.39 30.25 -3.71
CA VAL A 1013 7.98 29.97 -4.00
C VAL A 1013 7.86 28.83 -5.00
N TYR A 1014 7.13 27.77 -4.64
CA TYR A 1014 6.81 26.69 -5.59
C TYR A 1014 5.33 26.68 -5.98
N ARG A 1015 5.06 26.11 -7.16
CA ARG A 1015 3.73 25.70 -7.58
C ARG A 1015 3.73 24.22 -7.96
N TYR A 1016 2.84 23.44 -7.35
CA TYR A 1016 2.81 21.98 -7.54
C TYR A 1016 1.66 21.56 -8.46
N PHE A 1017 1.96 20.71 -9.44
CA PHE A 1017 1.06 20.32 -10.54
C PHE A 1017 0.70 18.82 -10.57
N GLY A 1018 1.32 18.00 -9.74
CA GLY A 1018 1.19 16.55 -9.82
C GLY A 1018 -0.27 16.09 -9.64
N ASP A 1019 -0.80 15.43 -10.65
CA ASP A 1019 -2.12 14.82 -10.70
C ASP A 1019 -1.97 13.30 -10.95
N TRP A 1020 -1.71 12.58 -9.87
CA TRP A 1020 -1.43 11.15 -9.91
C TRP A 1020 -2.70 10.33 -9.74
N ASP A 1021 -2.84 9.27 -10.55
CA ASP A 1021 -4.01 8.40 -10.53
C ASP A 1021 -4.33 7.87 -9.13
N ASN A 1022 -3.31 7.46 -8.36
CA ASN A 1022 -3.49 6.90 -7.02
C ASN A 1022 -3.92 7.93 -5.96
N THR A 1023 -3.75 9.24 -6.21
CA THR A 1023 -4.12 10.29 -5.26
C THR A 1023 -5.31 11.14 -5.74
N ARG A 1024 -5.73 10.98 -6.99
CA ARG A 1024 -6.83 11.76 -7.61
C ARG A 1024 -8.16 11.53 -6.88
N LEU A 1025 -8.89 12.60 -6.59
CA LEU A 1025 -10.21 12.53 -5.92
C LEU A 1025 -11.35 12.32 -6.92
N PHE A 1026 -11.28 12.97 -8.07
CA PHE A 1026 -12.22 12.85 -9.20
C PHE A 1026 -11.50 13.33 -10.47
N PRO A 1027 -11.97 13.00 -11.71
CA PRO A 1027 -11.23 13.25 -12.94
C PRO A 1027 -10.68 14.67 -13.15
N THR A 1028 -11.32 15.68 -12.55
CA THR A 1028 -10.91 17.10 -12.64
C THR A 1028 -10.43 17.69 -11.31
N SER A 1029 -10.06 16.86 -10.32
CA SER A 1029 -9.57 17.34 -9.03
C SER A 1029 -8.18 17.97 -9.15
N GLY A 1030 -7.39 17.53 -10.15
CA GLY A 1030 -6.02 17.99 -10.39
C GLY A 1030 -5.14 17.90 -9.14
N ALA A 1031 -4.16 18.80 -9.07
CA ALA A 1031 -3.36 19.00 -7.86
C ALA A 1031 -4.18 19.75 -6.78
N TYR A 1032 -5.02 19.03 -6.04
CA TYR A 1032 -5.95 19.57 -5.05
C TYR A 1032 -5.28 20.02 -3.73
N HIS A 1033 -6.01 20.75 -2.90
CA HIS A 1033 -5.50 21.23 -1.61
C HIS A 1033 -4.97 20.11 -0.70
N GLY A 1034 -3.68 20.17 -0.39
CA GLY A 1034 -2.99 19.19 0.46
C GLY A 1034 -2.45 17.94 -0.24
N VAL A 1035 -2.63 17.79 -1.56
CA VAL A 1035 -2.12 16.60 -2.28
C VAL A 1035 -0.59 16.49 -2.27
N ASP A 1036 0.11 17.62 -2.17
CA ASP A 1036 1.57 17.72 -2.09
C ASP A 1036 2.13 17.09 -0.79
N LEU A 1037 1.31 16.95 0.25
CA LEU A 1037 1.66 16.21 1.48
C LEU A 1037 2.01 14.75 1.20
N HIS A 1038 1.39 14.13 0.18
CA HIS A 1038 1.74 12.77 -0.23
C HIS A 1038 3.22 12.67 -0.62
N MET A 1039 3.76 13.70 -1.27
CA MET A 1039 5.15 13.74 -1.73
C MET A 1039 6.10 14.18 -0.60
N ILE A 1040 5.65 15.09 0.27
CA ILE A 1040 6.45 15.58 1.40
C ILE A 1040 6.68 14.45 2.41
N PHE A 1041 5.62 13.78 2.86
CA PHE A 1041 5.75 12.70 3.83
C PHE A 1041 6.06 11.35 3.20
N GLY A 1042 5.82 11.17 1.89
CA GLY A 1042 6.11 9.92 1.17
C GLY A 1042 5.15 8.77 1.45
N ALA A 1043 4.02 9.05 2.10
CA ALA A 1043 3.05 8.05 2.58
C ALA A 1043 1.87 7.83 1.62
N SER A 1044 2.05 8.04 0.31
CA SER A 1044 0.93 8.07 -0.63
C SER A 1044 0.14 6.77 -0.68
N GLU A 1045 0.82 5.64 -0.61
CA GLU A 1045 0.22 4.30 -0.59
C GLU A 1045 -0.56 4.04 0.71
N ASP A 1046 -0.02 4.43 1.87
CA ASP A 1046 -0.72 4.25 3.16
C ASP A 1046 -2.04 5.04 3.18
N VAL A 1047 -2.03 6.23 2.57
CA VAL A 1047 -3.21 7.10 2.44
C VAL A 1047 -4.22 6.52 1.44
N SER A 1048 -3.82 6.24 0.19
CA SER A 1048 -4.76 5.87 -0.88
C SER A 1048 -5.09 4.37 -0.94
N GLY A 1049 -4.22 3.51 -0.42
CA GLY A 1049 -4.26 2.06 -0.63
C GLY A 1049 -3.72 1.62 -2.00
N ILE A 1050 -3.12 2.52 -2.78
CA ILE A 1050 -2.64 2.26 -4.14
C ILE A 1050 -1.19 2.74 -4.27
N ALA A 1051 -0.31 1.85 -4.70
CA ALA A 1051 1.12 2.11 -4.85
C ALA A 1051 1.40 3.29 -5.81
N PRO A 1052 2.41 4.13 -5.53
CA PRO A 1052 2.76 5.26 -6.38
C PRO A 1052 3.48 4.83 -7.66
N SER A 1053 3.27 5.59 -8.73
CA SER A 1053 3.99 5.41 -10.00
C SER A 1053 5.47 5.79 -9.87
N VAL A 1054 6.31 5.36 -10.81
CA VAL A 1054 7.75 5.72 -10.81
C VAL A 1054 7.97 7.24 -10.86
N PRO A 1055 7.32 8.01 -11.75
CA PRO A 1055 7.44 9.47 -11.77
C PRO A 1055 6.99 10.13 -10.45
N GLN A 1056 5.97 9.58 -9.80
CA GLN A 1056 5.50 10.06 -8.49
C GLN A 1056 6.54 9.80 -7.39
N LYS A 1057 7.18 8.62 -7.39
CA LYS A 1057 8.28 8.31 -6.45
C LYS A 1057 9.48 9.23 -6.66
N GLN A 1058 9.82 9.56 -7.90
CA GLN A 1058 10.88 10.53 -8.23
C GLN A 1058 10.52 11.95 -7.74
N THR A 1059 9.27 12.37 -7.94
CA THR A 1059 8.75 13.64 -7.41
C THR A 1059 8.79 13.68 -5.88
N THR A 1060 8.41 12.57 -5.22
CA THR A 1060 8.48 12.40 -3.75
C THR A 1060 9.91 12.63 -3.26
N ALA A 1061 10.89 11.96 -3.88
CA ALA A 1061 12.30 12.11 -3.52
C ALA A 1061 12.79 13.56 -3.70
N LEU A 1062 12.37 14.25 -4.77
CA LEU A 1062 12.71 15.65 -4.99
C LEU A 1062 12.12 16.56 -3.91
N MET A 1063 10.83 16.43 -3.59
CA MET A 1063 10.17 17.28 -2.59
C MET A 1063 10.74 17.07 -1.19
N GLN A 1064 11.02 15.82 -0.80
CA GLN A 1064 11.71 15.51 0.45
C GLN A 1064 13.11 16.12 0.50
N LYS A 1065 13.86 16.03 -0.61
CA LYS A 1065 15.19 16.65 -0.73
C LYS A 1065 15.11 18.17 -0.60
N VAL A 1066 14.14 18.82 -1.23
CA VAL A 1066 13.91 20.28 -1.13
C VAL A 1066 13.69 20.68 0.33
N TRP A 1067 12.76 20.05 1.02
CA TRP A 1067 12.46 20.38 2.42
C TRP A 1067 13.64 20.11 3.35
N ALA A 1068 14.34 18.98 3.18
CA ALA A 1068 15.53 18.67 3.96
C ALA A 1068 16.69 19.65 3.69
N THR A 1069 16.88 20.05 2.44
CA THR A 1069 17.92 21.00 2.03
C THR A 1069 17.66 22.38 2.63
N PHE A 1070 16.41 22.87 2.54
CA PHE A 1070 16.01 24.12 3.19
C PHE A 1070 16.18 24.02 4.72
N ALA A 1071 15.84 22.88 5.32
CA ALA A 1071 15.99 22.73 6.76
C ALA A 1071 17.45 22.68 7.24
N ASN A 1072 18.35 22.14 6.42
CA ASN A 1072 19.77 22.10 6.74
C ASN A 1072 20.46 23.46 6.58
N ASP A 1073 20.11 24.20 5.52
CA ASP A 1073 20.58 25.56 5.23
C ASP A 1073 19.43 26.41 4.64
N PRO A 1074 18.67 27.12 5.50
CA PRO A 1074 17.54 27.92 5.05
C PRO A 1074 17.96 29.22 4.36
N LEU A 1075 19.21 29.65 4.48
CA LEU A 1075 19.68 30.91 3.89
C LEU A 1075 20.02 30.77 2.42
N ASP A 1076 20.64 29.65 2.04
CA ASP A 1076 21.14 29.46 0.67
C ASP A 1076 21.07 28.02 0.14
N GLY A 1077 20.68 27.04 0.96
CA GLY A 1077 20.76 25.62 0.61
C GLY A 1077 20.00 25.27 -0.67
N LEU A 1078 18.82 25.83 -0.88
CA LEU A 1078 18.05 25.60 -2.11
C LEU A 1078 18.74 26.16 -3.35
N SER A 1079 19.41 27.31 -3.25
CA SER A 1079 20.16 27.90 -4.37
C SER A 1079 21.46 27.15 -4.65
N SER A 1080 22.23 26.81 -3.61
CA SER A 1080 23.54 26.19 -3.75
C SER A 1080 23.51 24.68 -4.06
N VAL A 1081 22.52 23.94 -3.56
CA VAL A 1081 22.43 22.47 -3.71
C VAL A 1081 21.44 22.04 -4.79
N ILE A 1082 20.30 22.73 -4.91
CA ILE A 1082 19.25 22.39 -5.88
C ILE A 1082 19.36 23.26 -7.14
N GLY A 1083 20.09 24.39 -7.07
CA GLY A 1083 20.10 25.37 -8.16
C GLY A 1083 18.82 26.18 -8.25
N TRP A 1084 18.01 26.23 -7.19
CA TRP A 1084 16.78 26.99 -7.16
C TRP A 1084 17.05 28.45 -6.73
N PRO A 1085 16.97 29.42 -7.67
CA PRO A 1085 17.17 30.82 -7.33
C PRO A 1085 16.14 31.33 -6.32
N LYS A 1086 16.58 32.25 -5.46
CA LYS A 1086 15.67 32.98 -4.56
C LYS A 1086 14.62 33.73 -5.38
N PHE A 1087 13.44 33.91 -4.81
CA PHE A 1087 12.32 34.59 -5.44
C PHE A 1087 12.73 35.97 -5.94
N ASP A 1088 12.49 36.20 -7.23
CA ASP A 1088 12.67 37.46 -7.92
C ASP A 1088 11.61 37.57 -9.02
N PRO A 1089 10.74 38.60 -9.01
CA PRO A 1089 9.67 38.73 -9.99
C PRO A 1089 10.17 38.96 -11.42
N SER A 1090 11.42 39.38 -11.60
CA SER A 1090 12.01 39.66 -12.92
C SER A 1090 12.74 38.46 -13.55
N GLU A 1091 13.08 37.44 -12.75
CA GLU A 1091 13.84 36.25 -13.14
C GLU A 1091 13.00 34.97 -13.08
N GLU A 1092 13.52 33.89 -13.65
CA GLU A 1092 12.91 32.55 -13.56
C GLU A 1092 13.11 31.94 -12.17
N SER A 1093 12.33 32.42 -11.21
CA SER A 1093 12.49 32.11 -9.78
C SER A 1093 11.38 31.26 -9.15
N LEU A 1094 10.23 31.13 -9.84
CA LEU A 1094 9.16 30.23 -9.45
C LEU A 1094 9.46 28.83 -9.98
N ILE A 1095 9.53 27.84 -9.09
CA ILE A 1095 9.68 26.44 -9.47
C ILE A 1095 8.31 25.79 -9.69
N LEU A 1096 8.15 25.08 -10.80
CA LEU A 1096 7.02 24.22 -11.10
C LEU A 1096 7.45 22.78 -10.79
N LEU A 1097 6.74 22.15 -9.86
CA LEU A 1097 6.99 20.77 -9.44
C LEU A 1097 5.92 19.86 -10.02
N ALA A 1098 6.32 18.72 -10.59
CA ALA A 1098 5.43 17.75 -11.21
C ALA A 1098 4.57 18.33 -12.35
N PHE A 1099 5.10 19.31 -13.10
CA PHE A 1099 4.41 19.87 -14.25
C PHE A 1099 4.18 18.77 -15.30
N GLU A 1100 2.92 18.58 -15.72
CA GLU A 1100 2.52 17.45 -16.59
C GLU A 1100 2.94 16.07 -16.05
N ASN A 1101 2.97 15.90 -14.72
CA ASN A 1101 3.44 14.70 -14.04
C ASN A 1101 4.92 14.33 -14.34
N ASN A 1102 5.71 15.29 -14.81
CA ASN A 1102 7.14 15.13 -15.00
C ASN A 1102 7.90 15.43 -13.69
N PRO A 1103 8.74 14.52 -13.18
CA PRO A 1103 9.52 14.74 -11.96
C PRO A 1103 10.61 15.81 -12.10
N GLU A 1104 10.99 16.21 -13.32
CA GLU A 1104 11.97 17.27 -13.54
C GLU A 1104 11.38 18.65 -13.21
N PRO A 1105 12.03 19.44 -12.34
CA PRO A 1105 11.56 20.77 -12.01
C PRO A 1105 11.75 21.73 -13.18
N GLN A 1106 10.80 22.65 -13.37
CA GLN A 1106 10.90 23.74 -14.35
C GLN A 1106 10.91 25.08 -13.62
N PHE A 1107 11.67 26.04 -14.13
CA PHE A 1107 11.70 27.40 -13.59
C PHE A 1107 11.01 28.35 -14.55
N VAL A 1108 10.17 29.22 -14.01
CA VAL A 1108 9.46 30.25 -14.76
C VAL A 1108 9.46 31.57 -14.01
N LYS A 1109 9.17 32.65 -14.73
CA LYS A 1109 8.94 33.95 -14.09
C LYS A 1109 7.65 33.90 -13.26
N PRO A 1110 7.63 34.43 -12.02
CA PRO A 1110 6.41 34.51 -11.22
C PRO A 1110 5.22 35.16 -11.96
N GLY A 1111 5.51 36.15 -12.81
CA GLY A 1111 4.54 36.86 -13.67
C GLY A 1111 3.64 35.98 -14.53
N VAL A 1112 4.03 34.73 -14.81
CA VAL A 1112 3.18 33.76 -15.53
C VAL A 1112 1.88 33.47 -14.76
N TYR A 1113 1.93 33.47 -13.41
CA TYR A 1113 0.80 33.14 -12.56
C TYR A 1113 0.31 34.32 -11.72
N ASP A 1114 1.16 35.29 -11.41
CA ASP A 1114 0.83 36.38 -10.49
C ASP A 1114 0.57 37.74 -11.15
N ALA A 1115 0.65 37.86 -12.48
CA ALA A 1115 0.30 39.08 -13.20
C ALA A 1115 -1.10 39.65 -12.82
N PRO A 1116 -2.15 38.84 -12.59
CA PRO A 1116 -3.45 39.35 -12.17
C PRO A 1116 -3.48 39.93 -10.74
N CYS A 1117 -2.48 39.67 -9.90
CA CYS A 1117 -2.56 39.95 -8.46
C CYS A 1117 -2.64 41.43 -8.11
N SER A 1118 -2.26 42.34 -9.02
CA SER A 1118 -2.38 43.79 -8.82
C SER A 1118 -3.82 44.28 -8.68
N THR A 1119 -4.80 43.52 -9.21
CA THR A 1119 -6.24 43.86 -9.15
C THR A 1119 -7.05 42.94 -8.24
N ILE A 1120 -6.41 41.94 -7.62
CA ILE A 1120 -7.08 40.94 -6.78
C ILE A 1120 -7.05 41.39 -5.31
N THR A 1121 -8.18 41.28 -4.63
CA THR A 1121 -8.24 41.45 -3.17
C THR A 1121 -7.85 40.14 -2.51
N MET A 1122 -6.69 40.10 -1.84
CA MET A 1122 -6.27 38.89 -1.14
C MET A 1122 -7.30 38.44 -0.13
N GLY A 1123 -7.36 37.13 0.06
CA GLY A 1123 -8.44 36.44 0.71
C GLY A 1123 -8.72 36.87 2.15
N ALA A 1124 -7.69 37.22 2.92
CA ALA A 1124 -7.85 37.68 4.29
C ALA A 1124 -8.31 39.15 4.42
N LEU A 1125 -8.36 39.89 3.31
CA LEU A 1125 -8.61 41.32 3.30
C LEU A 1125 -10.01 41.67 2.81
N ALA A 1126 -10.53 42.81 3.27
CA ALA A 1126 -11.82 43.35 2.85
C ALA A 1126 -11.71 44.33 1.66
N THR A 1127 -10.49 44.81 1.33
CA THR A 1127 -10.23 45.79 0.27
C THR A 1127 -8.96 45.44 -0.51
N PRO A 1128 -8.85 45.79 -1.81
CA PRO A 1128 -7.66 45.50 -2.62
C PRO A 1128 -6.40 46.11 -2.01
N THR A 1129 -5.29 45.37 -2.03
CA THR A 1129 -3.98 45.92 -1.71
C THR A 1129 -3.47 46.74 -2.89
N SER A 1130 -3.28 48.05 -2.70
CA SER A 1130 -2.50 48.84 -3.65
C SER A 1130 -1.07 48.30 -3.72
N ALA A 1131 -0.69 47.86 -4.92
CA ALA A 1131 0.58 47.24 -5.29
C ALA A 1131 1.79 48.13 -4.98
#